data_AF-A0A978UCL0-F1
#
_entry.id   AF-A0A978UCL0-F1
#
_cell.length_a   1.000
_cell.length_b   1.000
_cell.length_c   1.000
_cell.angle_alpha   90.00
_cell.angle_beta   90.00
_cell.angle_gamma   90.00
#
_symmetry.space_group_name_H-M   'P 1'
#
loop_
_entity.id
_entity.type
_entity.pdbx_description
1 polymer ?
#
loop_
_entity_poly.entity_id
_entity_poly.type
_entity_poly.pdbx_seq_one_letter_code
_entity_poly.pdbx_strand_id
1 'polypeptide(L)'
;MDRLLKAARASGSLNLSNRSLRRVPYYHPFSTAIVFFMHSFSSIEFRIEVFRDVPDEVYRSLDAVAEGENWWEAVELQKLILAHNNIESLKQELRNLSQLTVLNVSHNKLSELPAAIGELSLLKSLDVSFNSIQQLPEDIGSAASLVKIDCSSNRLKEIPCSIGRCIGLSEFKSSNNIITTLPEDMANCSKLMKLDVEGNKLIVLSENLIASWAMLTELNASKNLLSSIPENIGSLSRLIRLDLHQNKISSIPSSIVGCCSLAEFYMGNNALSTLPAEIGALLHLGTLDLHSNQLKEYPVEACKLHLSVLDLSNNSLTGLPPELGNMTTLRRLLLPGNPLRTLRSSLVSGPTPALLKYLRSRLSGSEDNEVMTTRKEDVITMATRLSISSKELSLEGLGLSAVPSEVWESGEVIKVDLSKNSIQELPVELSTCTSLQTLILSRNKIQEWPGAIVKSLPNLTCLKLDNNPLRQLPSDGFQAVPTLQILDLSGNARSLPDNPAFSSLPHLQELYLRQMQLHEVPSEILSLQQLQILNLSQNSLQSISVVTYFSIEKQAYGVDFSCRIEFKLCYKTIMKEFRNLTSLTELDLSDNDISTLPPELDAACVIQNATMVIHQGMLEPSLQALRLHGNPLRSIRRTILDRGTKAVLQYLKDKIADH
;
A
#
# COMPACT_ATOMS: atom_id res chain seq x y z
N MET A 1 37.71 -20.79 40.96
CA MET A 1 38.39 -20.25 39.76
C MET A 1 38.70 -21.37 38.77
N ASP A 2 39.20 -22.51 39.22
CA ASP A 2 39.59 -23.63 38.34
C ASP A 2 38.50 -24.17 37.44
N ARG A 3 37.26 -24.31 37.92
CA ARG A 3 36.13 -24.70 37.05
C ARG A 3 35.87 -23.69 35.93
N LEU A 4 36.07 -22.40 36.19
CA LEU A 4 35.88 -21.33 35.19
C LEU A 4 37.04 -21.31 34.18
N LEU A 5 38.28 -21.53 34.63
CA LEU A 5 39.43 -21.62 33.74
C LEU A 5 39.37 -22.88 32.87
N LYS A 6 38.92 -24.02 33.42
CA LYS A 6 38.66 -25.24 32.64
C LYS A 6 37.57 -25.03 31.59
N ALA A 7 36.45 -24.42 31.97
CA ALA A 7 35.39 -24.06 31.03
C ALA A 7 35.86 -23.08 29.95
N ALA A 8 36.72 -22.12 30.30
CA ALA A 8 37.29 -21.18 29.34
C ALA A 8 38.25 -21.86 28.35
N ARG A 9 39.09 -22.80 28.80
CA ARG A 9 39.97 -23.60 27.93
C ARG A 9 39.19 -24.46 26.93
N ALA A 10 38.03 -24.98 27.33
CA ALA A 10 37.17 -25.77 26.45
C ALA A 10 36.34 -24.89 25.47
N SER A 11 35.96 -23.68 25.88
CA SER A 11 35.02 -22.83 25.12
C SER A 11 35.64 -21.63 24.40
N GLY A 12 36.90 -21.29 24.68
CA GLY A 12 37.51 -20.03 24.24
C GLY A 12 36.84 -18.79 24.84
N SER A 13 36.03 -18.92 25.90
CA SER A 13 35.31 -17.80 26.52
C SER A 13 35.51 -17.75 28.03
N LEU A 14 35.94 -16.59 28.52
CA LEU A 14 36.16 -16.34 29.94
C LEU A 14 35.30 -15.14 30.40
N ASN A 15 34.37 -15.41 31.30
CA ASN A 15 33.53 -14.39 31.94
C ASN A 15 33.85 -14.29 33.43
N LEU A 16 34.43 -13.15 33.83
CA LEU A 16 34.75 -12.79 35.21
C LEU A 16 33.99 -11.54 35.66
N SER A 17 32.79 -11.32 35.14
CA SER A 17 31.95 -10.19 35.54
C SER A 17 31.48 -10.29 36.99
N ASN A 18 31.23 -9.13 37.63
CA ASN A 18 30.67 -9.05 38.99
C ASN A 18 31.51 -9.75 40.08
N ARG A 19 32.84 -9.70 39.96
CA ARG A 19 33.77 -10.36 40.90
C ARG A 19 34.52 -9.38 41.80
N SER A 20 34.20 -8.09 41.75
CA SER A 20 34.87 -7.03 42.51
C SER A 20 36.39 -6.94 42.26
N LEU A 21 36.85 -7.37 41.08
CA LEU A 21 38.28 -7.38 40.73
C LEU A 21 38.83 -5.96 40.63
N ARG A 22 39.96 -5.68 41.29
CA ARG A 22 40.65 -4.37 41.17
C ARG A 22 41.66 -4.30 40.01
N ARG A 23 42.12 -5.46 39.55
CA ARG A 23 43.06 -5.62 38.44
C ARG A 23 42.64 -6.85 37.65
N VAL A 24 42.94 -6.88 36.35
CA VAL A 24 42.81 -8.13 35.59
C VAL A 24 43.72 -9.18 36.24
N PRO A 25 43.24 -10.40 36.53
CA PRO A 25 44.07 -11.42 37.18
C PRO A 25 45.38 -11.65 36.42
N TYR A 26 46.50 -11.21 37.01
CA TYR A 26 47.87 -11.51 36.59
C TYR A 26 48.47 -12.42 37.65
N TYR A 27 49.24 -13.44 37.26
CA TYR A 27 49.99 -14.23 38.24
C TYR A 27 51.50 -14.20 38.04
N HIS A 28 52.15 -14.27 39.19
CA HIS A 28 53.57 -14.26 39.51
C HIS A 28 54.31 -15.44 38.83
N PRO A 29 55.62 -15.32 38.52
CA PRO A 29 56.44 -16.26 37.71
C PRO A 29 56.53 -17.75 38.14
N PHE A 30 55.72 -18.24 39.08
CA PHE A 30 55.84 -19.58 39.66
C PHE A 30 54.58 -20.47 39.58
N SER A 31 53.52 -20.09 38.85
CA SER A 31 52.33 -20.95 38.77
C SER A 31 51.55 -20.86 37.46
N THR A 32 51.08 -22.02 37.01
CA THR A 32 50.84 -22.44 35.62
C THR A 32 49.42 -22.20 35.08
N ALA A 33 48.81 -21.03 35.32
CA ALA A 33 47.61 -20.62 34.57
C ALA A 33 47.37 -19.09 34.60
N ILE A 34 47.45 -18.44 33.44
CA ILE A 34 47.41 -16.98 33.27
C ILE A 34 46.25 -16.58 32.36
N VAL A 35 45.55 -15.47 32.59
CA VAL A 35 44.53 -14.94 31.65
C VAL A 35 45.17 -14.44 30.36
N PHE A 36 46.30 -13.71 30.45
CA PHE A 36 47.07 -13.15 29.31
C PHE A 36 48.09 -14.08 28.66
N PHE A 37 48.34 -15.25 29.25
CA PHE A 37 49.37 -16.20 28.83
C PHE A 37 48.86 -17.63 29.10
N MET A 38 47.58 -17.90 28.79
CA MET A 38 46.97 -19.24 28.97
C MET A 38 47.81 -20.37 28.33
N HIS A 39 48.80 -20.03 27.49
CA HIS A 39 49.60 -20.93 26.68
C HIS A 39 51.13 -20.72 26.78
N SER A 40 51.67 -19.92 27.70
CA SER A 40 53.13 -19.63 27.75
C SER A 40 53.79 -20.12 29.04
N PHE A 41 54.65 -21.15 28.95
CA PHE A 41 55.57 -21.54 30.02
C PHE A 41 57.02 -21.42 29.56
N SER A 42 57.77 -20.49 30.16
CA SER A 42 59.23 -20.56 30.24
C SER A 42 59.65 -20.45 31.70
N SER A 43 60.44 -21.44 32.12
CA SER A 43 60.90 -21.71 33.48
C SER A 43 62.11 -20.86 33.83
N ILE A 44 62.12 -20.21 35.00
CA ILE A 44 63.32 -19.85 35.80
C ILE A 44 62.86 -19.52 37.24
N GLU A 45 63.48 -20.16 38.23
CA GLU A 45 63.25 -19.93 39.67
C GLU A 45 64.17 -18.84 40.22
N PHE A 46 63.65 -17.88 41.02
CA PHE A 46 64.33 -17.28 42.20
C PHE A 46 63.32 -16.61 43.19
N ARG A 47 63.55 -16.80 44.52
CA ARG A 47 62.72 -16.30 45.66
C ARG A 47 62.90 -14.79 45.92
N ILE A 48 61.85 -14.12 46.42
CA ILE A 48 61.72 -13.46 47.75
C ILE A 48 60.43 -12.59 47.83
N GLU A 49 59.88 -12.49 49.05
CA GLU A 49 58.92 -11.52 49.63
C GLU A 49 57.42 -11.51 49.24
N VAL A 50 56.60 -11.63 50.28
CA VAL A 50 55.16 -11.89 50.26
C VAL A 50 54.39 -10.57 50.36
N PHE A 51 53.65 -10.19 49.32
CA PHE A 51 52.58 -9.21 49.41
C PHE A 51 51.22 -9.91 49.55
N ARG A 52 50.63 -9.75 50.74
CA ARG A 52 49.31 -10.24 51.15
C ARG A 52 48.21 -9.39 50.50
N ASP A 53 47.56 -9.87 49.45
CA ASP A 53 46.28 -9.27 49.01
C ASP A 53 45.38 -10.23 48.21
N VAL A 54 45.72 -11.52 48.17
CA VAL A 54 44.86 -12.58 47.62
C VAL A 54 44.74 -13.67 48.69
N PRO A 55 43.53 -14.10 49.10
CA PRO A 55 43.35 -15.11 50.14
C PRO A 55 44.11 -16.41 49.85
N ASP A 56 44.77 -17.00 50.85
CA ASP A 56 45.61 -18.20 50.72
C ASP A 56 44.88 -19.42 50.13
N GLU A 57 43.55 -19.44 50.21
CA GLU A 57 42.67 -20.46 49.61
C GLU A 57 42.71 -20.46 48.07
N VAL A 58 43.15 -19.36 47.44
CA VAL A 58 43.36 -19.26 45.98
C VAL A 58 44.63 -20.01 45.55
N TYR A 59 45.59 -20.22 46.46
CA TYR A 59 46.87 -20.89 46.18
C TYR A 59 46.84 -22.41 46.43
N ARG A 60 45.83 -22.93 47.12
CA ARG A 60 45.78 -24.35 47.54
C ARG A 60 45.29 -25.34 46.48
N SER A 61 45.14 -24.94 45.22
CA SER A 61 44.47 -25.77 44.19
C SER A 61 45.31 -26.01 42.93
N LEU A 62 46.64 -25.90 43.03
CA LEU A 62 47.53 -25.92 41.86
C LEU A 62 48.32 -27.23 41.65
N ASP A 63 48.13 -28.26 42.49
CA ASP A 63 48.78 -29.57 42.33
C ASP A 63 47.92 -30.62 41.62
N ALA A 64 46.87 -30.23 40.90
CA ALA A 64 46.03 -31.17 40.14
C ALA A 64 45.98 -30.81 38.66
N VAL A 65 47.12 -30.97 37.96
CA VAL A 65 47.03 -31.47 36.58
C VAL A 65 46.44 -32.87 36.70
N ALA A 66 45.11 -32.95 36.60
CA ALA A 66 44.42 -34.22 36.55
C ALA A 66 44.98 -35.02 35.38
N GLU A 67 45.48 -36.22 35.68
CA GLU A 67 45.85 -37.21 34.67
C GLU A 67 44.68 -37.39 33.69
N GLY A 68 44.92 -37.13 32.41
CA GLY A 68 44.00 -37.51 31.33
C GLY A 68 43.55 -36.43 30.35
N GLU A 69 43.85 -35.14 30.56
CA GLU A 69 43.51 -34.08 29.59
C GLU A 69 44.74 -33.54 28.87
N ASN A 70 44.74 -33.72 27.57
CA ASN A 70 45.79 -33.32 26.66
C ASN A 70 45.86 -31.80 26.53
N TRP A 71 46.99 -31.19 26.92
CA TRP A 71 47.20 -29.73 26.88
C TRP A 71 47.08 -29.09 25.49
N TRP A 72 47.03 -29.90 24.42
CA TRP A 72 46.77 -29.48 23.04
C TRP A 72 45.29 -29.36 22.66
N GLU A 73 44.35 -29.67 23.56
CA GLU A 73 42.90 -29.48 23.37
C GLU A 73 42.41 -28.08 23.82
N ALA A 74 43.31 -27.22 24.30
CA ALA A 74 42.95 -25.88 24.79
C ALA A 74 42.68 -24.91 23.63
N VAL A 75 41.45 -24.41 23.54
CA VAL A 75 41.06 -23.37 22.59
C VAL A 75 41.60 -22.02 23.06
N GLU A 76 42.29 -21.29 22.19
CA GLU A 76 42.78 -19.94 22.48
C GLU A 76 41.61 -19.00 22.82
N LEU A 77 41.82 -18.07 23.75
CA LEU A 77 40.75 -17.23 24.28
C LEU A 77 40.22 -16.25 23.22
N GLN A 78 38.96 -16.44 22.82
CA GLN A 78 38.26 -15.61 21.83
C GLN A 78 37.35 -14.56 22.45
N LYS A 79 36.85 -14.78 23.67
CA LYS A 79 35.92 -13.86 24.34
C LYS A 79 36.34 -13.62 25.79
N LEU A 80 36.62 -12.38 26.14
CA LEU A 80 36.99 -11.97 27.49
C LEU A 80 35.99 -10.94 28.01
N ILE A 81 35.26 -11.31 29.06
CA ILE A 81 34.24 -10.46 29.70
C ILE A 81 34.67 -10.19 31.14
N LEU A 82 34.98 -8.93 31.42
CA LEU A 82 35.44 -8.39 32.71
C LEU A 82 34.50 -7.30 33.24
N ALA A 83 33.26 -7.26 32.73
CA ALA A 83 32.29 -6.22 33.05
C ALA A 83 31.93 -6.16 34.55
N HIS A 84 31.51 -4.99 35.04
CA HIS A 84 31.05 -4.81 36.43
C HIS A 84 32.10 -5.26 37.47
N ASN A 85 33.30 -4.68 37.38
CA ASN A 85 34.37 -4.89 38.34
C ASN A 85 34.92 -3.52 38.81
N ASN A 86 36.05 -3.52 39.52
CA ASN A 86 36.74 -2.33 39.99
C ASN A 86 38.10 -2.16 39.30
N ILE A 87 38.24 -2.62 38.05
CA ILE A 87 39.53 -2.65 37.34
C ILE A 87 39.99 -1.23 37.03
N GLU A 88 41.18 -0.87 37.51
CA GLU A 88 41.73 0.49 37.37
C GLU A 88 42.58 0.65 36.10
N SER A 89 43.22 -0.41 35.61
CA SER A 89 44.01 -0.39 34.38
C SER A 89 44.04 -1.74 33.66
N LEU A 90 44.18 -1.68 32.34
CA LEU A 90 44.53 -2.82 31.49
C LEU A 90 46.02 -2.75 31.16
N LYS A 91 46.71 -3.89 31.19
CA LYS A 91 48.15 -3.95 30.91
C LYS A 91 48.43 -4.22 29.43
N GLN A 92 49.66 -3.92 29.00
CA GLN A 92 50.11 -4.12 27.61
C GLN A 92 50.18 -5.60 27.21
N GLU A 93 50.26 -6.53 28.16
CA GLU A 93 50.22 -7.97 27.90
C GLU A 93 48.89 -8.45 27.31
N LEU A 94 47.87 -7.57 27.23
CA LEU A 94 46.63 -7.83 26.47
C LEU A 94 46.92 -8.26 25.02
N ARG A 95 48.01 -7.77 24.41
CA ARG A 95 48.44 -8.12 23.05
C ARG A 95 48.65 -9.63 22.82
N ASN A 96 48.92 -10.37 23.89
CA ASN A 96 49.16 -11.82 23.81
C ASN A 96 47.87 -12.61 23.52
N LEU A 97 46.69 -11.98 23.64
CA LEU A 97 45.40 -12.58 23.31
C LEU A 97 45.06 -12.41 21.83
N SER A 98 45.93 -12.91 20.95
CA SER A 98 45.85 -12.69 19.49
C SER A 98 44.55 -13.20 18.84
N GLN A 99 43.88 -14.19 19.44
CA GLN A 99 42.59 -14.72 18.96
C GLN A 99 41.36 -13.99 19.52
N LEU A 100 41.55 -12.93 20.31
CA LEU A 100 40.44 -12.27 20.96
C LEU A 100 39.54 -11.58 19.94
N THR A 101 38.28 -12.01 19.90
CA THR A 101 37.23 -11.45 19.03
C THR A 101 36.27 -10.53 19.79
N VAL A 102 36.12 -10.73 21.10
CA VAL A 102 35.25 -9.93 21.96
C VAL A 102 36.00 -9.57 23.24
N LEU A 103 36.10 -8.27 23.51
CA LEU A 103 36.58 -7.74 24.77
C LEU A 103 35.50 -6.85 25.39
N ASN A 104 35.03 -7.22 26.57
CA ASN A 104 34.12 -6.40 27.36
C ASN A 104 34.76 -6.09 28.71
N VAL A 105 35.02 -4.82 28.96
CA VAL A 105 35.57 -4.27 30.21
C VAL A 105 34.67 -3.15 30.75
N SER A 106 33.38 -3.17 30.43
CA SER A 106 32.44 -2.12 30.84
C SER A 106 32.19 -2.09 32.34
N HIS A 107 31.70 -0.96 32.85
CA HIS A 107 31.44 -0.78 34.29
C HIS A 107 32.66 -1.11 35.15
N ASN A 108 33.77 -0.41 34.89
CA ASN A 108 35.03 -0.51 35.64
C ASN A 108 35.53 0.90 36.01
N LYS A 109 36.80 1.02 36.42
CA LYS A 109 37.43 2.29 36.81
C LYS A 109 38.61 2.64 35.91
N LEU A 110 38.59 2.19 34.65
CA LEU A 110 39.68 2.42 33.71
C LEU A 110 39.83 3.92 33.41
N SER A 111 41.04 4.44 33.55
CA SER A 111 41.39 5.83 33.18
C SER A 111 41.94 5.95 31.76
N GLU A 112 42.46 4.86 31.21
CA GLU A 112 43.10 4.78 29.90
C GLU A 112 42.96 3.37 29.31
N LEU A 113 43.18 3.26 28.00
CA LEU A 113 43.28 2.00 27.28
C LEU A 113 44.72 1.84 26.73
N PRO A 114 45.35 0.67 26.88
CA PRO A 114 46.70 0.45 26.38
C PRO A 114 46.73 0.35 24.85
N ALA A 115 47.86 0.75 24.26
CA ALA A 115 48.16 0.59 22.83
C ALA A 115 47.95 -0.85 22.32
N ALA A 116 48.17 -1.85 23.18
CA ALA A 116 47.94 -3.27 22.89
C ALA A 116 46.56 -3.62 22.32
N ILE A 117 45.51 -2.78 22.48
CA ILE A 117 44.23 -3.00 21.82
C ILE A 117 44.40 -3.02 20.29
N GLY A 118 45.29 -2.20 19.74
CA GLY A 118 45.55 -2.16 18.30
C GLY A 118 46.20 -3.42 17.73
N GLU A 119 46.86 -4.20 18.58
CA GLU A 119 47.52 -5.46 18.20
C GLU A 119 46.54 -6.65 18.13
N LEU A 120 45.29 -6.47 18.60
CA LEU A 120 44.24 -7.49 18.57
C LEU A 120 43.56 -7.53 17.19
N SER A 121 44.26 -8.08 16.19
CA SER A 121 43.84 -8.05 14.78
C SER A 121 42.50 -8.75 14.48
N LEU A 122 42.07 -9.69 15.33
CA LEU A 122 40.79 -10.42 15.19
C LEU A 122 39.65 -9.82 16.04
N LEU A 123 39.89 -8.72 16.75
CA LEU A 123 38.91 -8.10 17.63
C LEU A 123 37.75 -7.53 16.80
N LYS A 124 36.54 -8.04 17.03
CA LYS A 124 35.31 -7.63 16.34
C LYS A 124 34.45 -6.72 17.20
N SER A 125 34.47 -6.92 18.52
CA SER A 125 33.64 -6.19 19.47
C SER A 125 34.45 -5.73 20.65
N LEU A 126 34.46 -4.42 20.89
CA LEU A 126 35.10 -3.78 22.04
C LEU A 126 34.07 -2.98 22.82
N ASP A 127 33.85 -3.34 24.09
CA ASP A 127 33.01 -2.59 25.02
C ASP A 127 33.85 -2.11 26.20
N VAL A 128 34.04 -0.79 26.28
CA VAL A 128 34.77 -0.06 27.32
C VAL A 128 33.86 0.96 28.01
N SER A 129 32.55 0.81 27.87
CA SER A 129 31.56 1.76 28.39
C SER A 129 31.55 1.84 29.93
N PHE A 130 31.04 2.93 30.48
CA PHE A 130 30.97 3.16 31.93
C PHE A 130 32.33 3.01 32.63
N ASN A 131 33.31 3.79 32.16
CA ASN A 131 34.64 3.89 32.76
C ASN A 131 34.99 5.38 32.96
N SER A 132 36.27 5.72 33.15
CA SER A 132 36.77 7.10 33.28
C SER A 132 37.84 7.42 32.23
N ILE A 133 37.73 6.81 31.04
CA ILE A 133 38.70 6.93 29.95
C ILE A 133 38.66 8.35 29.38
N GLN A 134 39.82 9.00 29.28
CA GLN A 134 39.93 10.37 28.76
C GLN A 134 40.23 10.46 27.27
N GLN A 135 40.95 9.48 26.73
CA GLN A 135 41.30 9.38 25.31
C GLN A 135 41.34 7.89 24.90
N LEU A 136 40.98 7.61 23.65
CA LEU A 136 41.23 6.32 23.02
C LEU A 136 42.64 6.34 22.38
N PRO A 137 43.40 5.24 22.44
CA PRO A 137 44.73 5.18 21.81
C PRO A 137 44.61 5.22 20.28
N GLU A 138 45.57 5.89 19.61
CA GLU A 138 45.65 5.92 18.14
C GLU A 138 45.85 4.53 17.52
N ASP A 139 46.37 3.58 18.30
CA ASP A 139 46.53 2.19 17.85
C ASP A 139 45.19 1.48 17.61
N ILE A 140 44.05 2.01 18.09
CA ILE A 140 42.72 1.42 17.87
C ILE A 140 42.42 1.19 16.38
N GLY A 141 42.93 2.05 15.49
CA GLY A 141 42.76 1.90 14.05
C GLY A 141 43.48 0.69 13.45
N SER A 142 44.44 0.10 14.16
CA SER A 142 45.13 -1.12 13.72
C SER A 142 44.28 -2.38 13.92
N ALA A 143 43.26 -2.33 14.79
CA ALA A 143 42.29 -3.40 14.98
C ALA A 143 41.23 -3.41 13.85
N ALA A 144 41.68 -3.64 12.61
CA ALA A 144 40.90 -3.49 11.38
C ALA A 144 39.65 -4.40 11.29
N SER A 145 39.58 -5.46 12.10
CA SER A 145 38.43 -6.36 12.18
C SER A 145 37.28 -5.82 13.05
N LEU A 146 37.43 -4.65 13.67
CA LEU A 146 36.41 -4.07 14.54
C LEU A 146 35.12 -3.80 13.77
N VAL A 147 34.04 -4.36 14.29
CA VAL A 147 32.66 -4.20 13.80
C VAL A 147 31.84 -3.36 14.78
N LYS A 148 32.12 -3.50 16.09
CA LYS A 148 31.38 -2.82 17.15
C LYS A 148 32.33 -2.21 18.17
N ILE A 149 32.12 -0.93 18.47
CA ILE A 149 32.83 -0.22 19.53
C ILE A 149 31.79 0.49 20.40
N ASP A 150 31.83 0.23 21.70
CA ASP A 150 31.08 0.98 22.70
C ASP A 150 32.04 1.60 23.71
N CYS A 151 32.18 2.92 23.65
CA CYS A 151 32.95 3.73 24.58
C CYS A 151 32.09 4.76 25.32
N SER A 152 30.79 4.47 25.45
CA SER A 152 29.82 5.35 26.09
C SER A 152 30.08 5.56 27.58
N SER A 153 29.61 6.67 28.15
CA SER A 153 29.75 7.02 29.57
C SER A 153 31.23 7.00 30.03
N ASN A 154 32.05 7.79 29.35
CA ASN A 154 33.46 8.01 29.66
C ASN A 154 33.74 9.53 29.73
N ARG A 155 35.00 9.95 29.62
CA ARG A 155 35.43 11.37 29.62
C ARG A 155 36.18 11.73 28.33
N LEU A 156 35.83 11.08 27.21
CA LEU A 156 36.49 11.28 25.93
C LEU A 156 36.30 12.70 25.42
N LYS A 157 37.41 13.39 25.12
CA LYS A 157 37.42 14.72 24.49
C LYS A 157 37.37 14.67 22.97
N GLU A 158 37.96 13.63 22.40
CA GLU A 158 38.09 13.43 20.96
C GLU A 158 38.07 11.94 20.64
N ILE A 159 37.73 11.63 19.38
CA ILE A 159 37.89 10.30 18.81
C ILE A 159 39.14 10.36 17.91
N PRO A 160 40.08 9.42 18.03
CA PRO A 160 41.32 9.43 17.26
C PRO A 160 41.05 9.26 15.76
N CYS A 161 41.84 9.91 14.91
CA CYS A 161 41.64 9.87 13.45
C CYS A 161 41.86 8.46 12.87
N SER A 162 42.70 7.66 13.53
CA SER A 162 42.91 6.25 13.23
C SER A 162 41.63 5.40 13.22
N ILE A 163 40.54 5.83 13.85
CA ILE A 163 39.25 5.12 13.81
C ILE A 163 38.75 4.89 12.37
N GLY A 164 39.11 5.78 11.43
CA GLY A 164 38.78 5.64 10.01
C GLY A 164 39.38 4.40 9.34
N ARG A 165 40.43 3.80 9.93
CA ARG A 165 41.03 2.55 9.43
C ARG A 165 40.19 1.31 9.75
N CYS A 166 39.25 1.41 10.69
CA CYS A 166 38.28 0.36 11.01
C CYS A 166 37.17 0.32 9.95
N ILE A 167 37.52 -0.06 8.71
CA ILE A 167 36.60 -0.09 7.55
C ILE A 167 35.41 -1.05 7.72
N GLY A 168 35.53 -2.01 8.64
CA GLY A 168 34.48 -2.97 8.99
C GLY A 168 33.46 -2.46 10.02
N LEU A 169 33.68 -1.26 10.57
CA LEU A 169 32.89 -0.73 11.67
C LEU A 169 31.43 -0.51 11.25
N SER A 170 30.52 -1.12 12.00
CA SER A 170 29.08 -1.14 11.73
C SER A 170 28.28 -0.47 12.86
N GLU A 171 28.77 -0.55 14.10
CA GLU A 171 28.14 0.06 15.28
C GLU A 171 29.18 0.82 16.09
N PHE A 172 28.98 2.13 16.23
CA PHE A 172 29.83 2.99 17.03
C PHE A 172 28.99 3.74 18.06
N LYS A 173 29.28 3.53 19.34
CA LYS A 173 28.61 4.20 20.45
C LYS A 173 29.63 4.93 21.30
N SER A 174 29.43 6.23 21.47
CA SER A 174 30.26 7.10 22.29
C SER A 174 29.41 8.08 23.11
N SER A 175 28.18 7.68 23.47
CA SER A 175 27.25 8.55 24.18
C SER A 175 27.76 8.96 25.56
N ASN A 176 27.31 10.09 26.10
CA ASN A 176 27.68 10.62 27.42
C ASN A 176 29.20 10.76 27.60
N ASN A 177 29.84 11.52 26.70
CA ASN A 177 31.25 11.90 26.76
C ASN A 177 31.37 13.43 26.67
N ILE A 178 32.56 13.97 26.36
CA ILE A 178 32.78 15.41 26.17
C ILE A 178 33.35 15.72 24.78
N ILE A 179 32.95 14.92 23.77
CA ILE A 179 33.45 15.00 22.40
C ILE A 179 32.92 16.27 21.74
N THR A 180 33.82 17.06 21.13
CA THR A 180 33.46 18.31 20.44
C THR A 180 33.29 18.16 18.94
N THR A 181 33.97 17.20 18.32
CA THR A 181 33.96 16.94 16.88
C THR A 181 34.22 15.45 16.60
N LEU A 182 33.65 14.94 15.51
CA LEU A 182 34.01 13.63 14.96
C LEU A 182 35.14 13.82 13.91
N PRO A 183 36.14 12.91 13.85
CA PRO A 183 37.23 13.03 12.89
C PRO A 183 36.75 12.74 11.47
N GLU A 184 37.20 13.54 10.49
CA GLU A 184 36.82 13.40 9.07
C GLU A 184 37.18 12.03 8.49
N ASP A 185 38.26 11.41 8.95
CA ASP A 185 38.68 10.05 8.55
C ASP A 185 37.62 8.98 8.85
N MET A 186 36.69 9.22 9.76
CA MET A 186 35.57 8.33 10.06
C MET A 186 34.59 8.19 8.87
N ALA A 187 34.70 9.03 7.84
CA ALA A 187 34.05 8.85 6.54
C ALA A 187 34.40 7.48 5.89
N ASN A 188 35.59 6.96 6.16
CA ASN A 188 36.03 5.66 5.63
C ASN A 188 35.26 4.46 6.22
N CYS A 189 34.56 4.63 7.34
CA CYS A 189 33.70 3.62 7.94
C CYS A 189 32.36 3.50 7.18
N SER A 190 32.41 3.22 5.88
CA SER A 190 31.25 3.15 4.96
C SER A 190 30.21 2.07 5.30
N LYS A 191 30.54 1.11 6.19
CA LYS A 191 29.65 0.05 6.66
C LYS A 191 28.88 0.42 7.94
N LEU A 192 29.00 1.66 8.41
CA LEU A 192 28.35 2.12 9.63
C LEU A 192 26.83 2.07 9.47
N MET A 193 26.18 1.30 10.34
CA MET A 193 24.73 1.11 10.40
C MET A 193 24.10 1.82 11.59
N LYS A 194 24.84 1.97 12.69
CA LYS A 194 24.38 2.60 13.92
C LYS A 194 25.45 3.53 14.47
N LEU A 195 25.07 4.80 14.67
CA LEU A 195 25.92 5.80 15.29
C LEU A 195 25.18 6.43 16.47
N ASP A 196 25.73 6.27 17.67
CA ASP A 196 25.24 6.90 18.88
C ASP A 196 26.31 7.81 19.49
N VAL A 197 26.07 9.11 19.42
CA VAL A 197 26.91 10.18 19.95
C VAL A 197 26.11 11.09 20.88
N GLU A 198 25.02 10.58 21.48
CA GLU A 198 24.18 11.31 22.42
C GLU A 198 24.99 11.92 23.57
N GLY A 199 24.60 13.09 24.08
CA GLY A 199 25.13 13.59 25.34
C GLY A 199 26.60 13.98 25.27
N ASN A 200 27.01 14.59 24.15
CA ASN A 200 28.35 15.11 23.91
C ASN A 200 28.30 16.64 23.77
N LYS A 201 29.37 17.24 23.22
CA LYS A 201 29.48 18.68 22.97
C LYS A 201 29.65 18.98 21.49
N LEU A 202 29.10 18.13 20.61
CA LEU A 202 29.19 18.29 19.16
C LEU A 202 28.50 19.58 18.73
N ILE A 203 29.19 20.41 17.97
CA ILE A 203 28.67 21.70 17.46
C ILE A 203 28.18 21.56 16.01
N VAL A 204 28.78 20.64 15.25
CA VAL A 204 28.48 20.38 13.85
C VAL A 204 28.62 18.89 13.56
N LEU A 205 27.76 18.40 12.66
CA LEU A 205 27.97 17.12 11.97
C LEU A 205 28.51 17.46 10.58
N SER A 206 29.65 16.90 10.19
CA SER A 206 30.27 17.21 8.90
C SER A 206 29.46 16.66 7.73
N GLU A 207 29.31 17.45 6.68
CA GLU A 207 28.66 17.06 5.42
C GLU A 207 29.31 15.82 4.79
N ASN A 208 30.64 15.74 4.88
CA ASN A 208 31.43 14.65 4.30
C ASN A 208 31.20 13.32 5.04
N LEU A 209 31.11 13.38 6.37
CA LEU A 209 30.80 12.21 7.20
C LEU A 209 29.42 11.64 6.86
N ILE A 210 28.41 12.51 6.87
CA ILE A 210 27.02 12.12 6.59
C ILE A 210 26.85 11.58 5.17
N ALA A 211 27.50 12.19 4.17
CA ALA A 211 27.44 11.70 2.79
C ALA A 211 28.05 10.29 2.62
N SER A 212 29.01 9.91 3.48
CA SER A 212 29.74 8.64 3.36
C SER A 212 29.03 7.44 4.01
N TRP A 213 28.16 7.67 5.00
CA TRP A 213 27.50 6.60 5.76
C TRP A 213 26.17 6.15 5.15
N ALA A 214 26.14 5.84 3.85
CA ALA A 214 24.93 5.44 3.13
C ALA A 214 24.22 4.19 3.69
N MET A 215 24.90 3.39 4.52
CA MET A 215 24.35 2.21 5.20
C MET A 215 23.70 2.52 6.56
N LEU A 216 23.73 3.77 7.02
CA LEU A 216 23.24 4.16 8.33
C LEU A 216 21.73 3.96 8.43
N THR A 217 21.32 3.29 9.51
CA THR A 217 19.92 2.99 9.83
C THR A 217 19.46 3.72 11.09
N GLU A 218 20.37 4.01 12.01
CA GLU A 218 20.10 4.71 13.27
C GLU A 218 21.19 5.75 13.52
N LEU A 219 20.78 7.01 13.68
CA LEU A 219 21.64 8.11 14.11
C LEU A 219 21.05 8.76 15.36
N ASN A 220 21.73 8.62 16.48
CA ASN A 220 21.43 9.35 17.71
C ASN A 220 22.53 10.39 17.97
N ALA A 221 22.21 11.67 17.78
CA ALA A 221 23.07 12.80 18.13
C ALA A 221 22.33 13.79 19.05
N SER A 222 21.40 13.28 19.85
CA SER A 222 20.67 14.06 20.84
C SER A 222 21.58 14.63 21.95
N LYS A 223 21.11 15.62 22.71
CA LYS A 223 21.84 16.23 23.83
C LYS A 223 23.24 16.73 23.45
N ASN A 224 23.33 17.42 22.33
CA ASN A 224 24.56 18.04 21.83
C ASN A 224 24.36 19.56 21.68
N LEU A 225 25.27 20.22 20.96
CA LEU A 225 25.24 21.66 20.70
C LEU A 225 25.06 21.95 19.21
N LEU A 226 24.46 21.01 18.46
CA LEU A 226 24.30 21.13 17.01
C LEU A 226 23.42 22.32 16.64
N SER A 227 23.88 23.15 15.70
CA SER A 227 23.16 24.37 15.26
C SER A 227 22.35 24.17 13.98
N SER A 228 22.68 23.17 13.17
CA SER A 228 22.01 22.82 11.92
C SER A 228 22.11 21.32 11.65
N ILE A 229 21.24 20.85 10.75
CA ILE A 229 21.35 19.53 10.12
C ILE A 229 22.12 19.72 8.79
N PRO A 230 23.06 18.83 8.45
CA PRO A 230 23.82 18.93 7.19
C PRO A 230 22.91 18.82 5.95
N GLU A 231 23.19 19.59 4.90
CA GLU A 231 22.46 19.56 3.63
C GLU A 231 22.55 18.20 2.94
N ASN A 232 23.59 17.41 3.19
CA ASN A 232 23.73 16.06 2.65
C ASN A 232 23.01 14.98 3.47
N ILE A 233 22.17 15.33 4.46
CA ILE A 233 21.41 14.34 5.25
C ILE A 233 20.56 13.41 4.35
N GLY A 234 20.10 13.92 3.21
CA GLY A 234 19.36 13.14 2.20
C GLY A 234 20.13 11.95 1.61
N SER A 235 21.46 11.88 1.75
CA SER A 235 22.25 10.72 1.34
C SER A 235 21.96 9.46 2.18
N LEU A 236 21.41 9.63 3.39
CA LEU A 236 21.07 8.54 4.31
C LEU A 236 19.73 7.86 3.96
N SER A 237 19.63 7.33 2.74
CA SER A 237 18.39 6.71 2.22
C SER A 237 17.87 5.50 3.03
N ARG A 238 18.73 4.85 3.82
CA ARG A 238 18.40 3.70 4.68
C ARG A 238 18.11 4.08 6.14
N LEU A 239 18.14 5.37 6.47
CA LEU A 239 17.93 5.84 7.83
C LEU A 239 16.49 5.57 8.25
N ILE A 240 16.32 4.84 9.36
CA ILE A 240 15.02 4.48 9.95
C ILE A 240 14.74 5.39 11.14
N ARG A 241 15.77 5.70 11.94
CA ARG A 241 15.65 6.52 13.15
C ARG A 241 16.69 7.64 13.15
N LEU A 242 16.21 8.88 13.24
CA LEU A 242 17.01 10.07 13.43
C LEU A 242 16.62 10.74 14.74
N ASP A 243 17.53 10.78 15.70
CA ASP A 243 17.33 11.43 16.98
C ASP A 243 18.32 12.60 17.16
N LEU A 244 17.76 13.80 17.19
CA LEU A 244 18.46 15.07 17.34
C LEU A 244 17.84 15.92 18.46
N HIS A 245 17.09 15.30 19.40
CA HIS A 245 16.45 16.03 20.49
C HIS A 245 17.49 16.75 21.39
N GLN A 246 17.10 17.84 22.05
CA GLN A 246 17.97 18.61 22.95
C GLN A 246 19.26 19.10 22.27
N ASN A 247 19.10 19.84 21.17
CA ASN A 247 20.18 20.51 20.45
C ASN A 247 19.85 22.02 20.29
N LYS A 248 20.55 22.72 19.39
CA LYS A 248 20.33 24.13 19.06
C LYS A 248 19.93 24.31 17.59
N ILE A 249 19.29 23.29 17.00
CA ILE A 249 18.97 23.28 15.56
C ILE A 249 17.85 24.27 15.27
N SER A 250 18.05 25.11 14.26
CA SER A 250 17.11 26.19 13.89
C SER A 250 16.26 25.90 12.66
N SER A 251 16.72 25.00 11.78
CA SER A 251 16.03 24.60 10.56
C SER A 251 16.30 23.13 10.20
N ILE A 252 15.40 22.57 9.37
CA ILE A 252 15.57 21.26 8.73
C ILE A 252 15.77 21.53 7.22
N PRO A 253 16.82 20.99 6.58
CA PRO A 253 17.08 21.19 5.16
C PRO A 253 16.05 20.46 4.29
N SER A 254 15.80 20.95 3.07
CA SER A 254 14.87 20.32 2.12
C SER A 254 15.32 18.93 1.67
N SER A 255 16.63 18.67 1.72
CA SER A 255 17.23 17.37 1.42
C SER A 255 16.80 16.24 2.36
N ILE A 256 16.12 16.52 3.48
CA ILE A 256 15.57 15.50 4.38
C ILE A 256 14.68 14.50 3.63
N VAL A 257 14.05 14.91 2.51
CA VAL A 257 13.27 14.05 1.62
C VAL A 257 14.04 12.83 1.11
N GLY A 258 15.37 12.91 1.01
CA GLY A 258 16.21 11.79 0.60
C GLY A 258 16.27 10.63 1.62
N CYS A 259 15.92 10.90 2.88
CA CYS A 259 15.78 9.88 3.93
C CYS A 259 14.46 9.09 3.77
N CYS A 260 14.25 8.47 2.61
CA CYS A 260 12.98 7.87 2.22
C CYS A 260 12.51 6.70 3.11
N SER A 261 13.43 6.09 3.89
CA SER A 261 13.13 5.00 4.84
C SER A 261 12.81 5.49 6.26
N LEU A 262 12.83 6.81 6.51
CA LEU A 262 12.75 7.36 7.87
C LEU A 262 11.37 7.09 8.49
N ALA A 263 11.37 6.40 9.63
CA ALA A 263 10.17 6.01 10.36
C ALA A 263 10.01 6.78 11.67
N GLU A 264 11.12 7.15 12.32
CA GLU A 264 11.14 7.88 13.58
C GLU A 264 12.06 9.10 13.48
N PHE A 265 11.49 10.30 13.71
CA PHE A 265 12.24 11.54 13.70
C PHE A 265 11.98 12.36 14.98
N TYR A 266 13.01 12.47 15.81
CA TYR A 266 12.96 13.19 17.08
C TYR A 266 13.77 14.49 17.02
N MET A 267 13.06 15.61 17.17
CA MET A 267 13.59 16.97 17.06
C MET A 267 13.18 17.85 18.25
N GLY A 268 12.66 17.25 19.33
CA GLY A 268 12.19 17.99 20.49
C GLY A 268 13.30 18.77 21.22
N ASN A 269 12.95 19.86 21.91
CA ASN A 269 13.90 20.77 22.58
C ASN A 269 14.98 21.30 21.63
N ASN A 270 14.57 21.94 20.54
CA ASN A 270 15.44 22.64 19.60
C ASN A 270 14.96 24.11 19.43
N ALA A 271 15.49 24.81 18.44
CA ALA A 271 15.12 26.18 18.11
C ALA A 271 14.39 26.29 16.77
N LEU A 272 13.66 25.24 16.34
CA LEU A 272 12.97 25.23 15.06
C LEU A 272 11.86 26.28 15.02
N SER A 273 11.87 27.13 14.01
CA SER A 273 10.84 28.17 13.80
C SER A 273 9.82 27.81 12.72
N THR A 274 10.22 26.99 11.75
CA THR A 274 9.40 26.48 10.64
C THR A 274 9.77 25.03 10.31
N LEU A 275 8.92 24.35 9.53
CA LEU A 275 9.22 23.06 8.91
C LEU A 275 9.29 23.24 7.38
N PRO A 276 10.20 22.55 6.68
CA PRO A 276 10.25 22.57 5.21
C PRO A 276 9.02 21.86 4.62
N ALA A 277 8.54 22.32 3.46
CA ALA A 277 7.40 21.71 2.77
C ALA A 277 7.68 20.25 2.36
N GLU A 278 8.95 19.98 2.04
CA GLU A 278 9.48 18.69 1.61
C GLU A 278 9.34 17.59 2.67
N ILE A 279 9.15 17.95 3.95
CA ILE A 279 8.91 16.96 5.02
C ILE A 279 7.67 16.10 4.72
N GLY A 280 6.68 16.66 4.00
CA GLY A 280 5.47 15.95 3.59
C GLY A 280 5.70 14.76 2.65
N ALA A 281 6.88 14.62 2.07
CA ALA A 281 7.25 13.52 1.18
C ALA A 281 7.80 12.28 1.92
N LEU A 282 7.98 12.33 3.24
CA LEU A 282 8.46 11.19 4.04
C LEU A 282 7.35 10.19 4.35
N LEU A 283 6.93 9.43 3.33
CA LEU A 283 5.74 8.57 3.38
C LEU A 283 5.80 7.44 4.43
N HIS A 284 6.99 7.02 4.86
CA HIS A 284 7.20 5.97 5.87
C HIS A 284 7.27 6.53 7.30
N LEU A 285 7.25 7.85 7.49
CA LEU A 285 7.37 8.46 8.80
C LEU A 285 6.13 8.14 9.64
N GLY A 286 6.35 7.48 10.78
CA GLY A 286 5.30 7.09 11.72
C GLY A 286 5.31 7.90 13.01
N THR A 287 6.49 8.36 13.44
CA THR A 287 6.65 9.16 14.66
C THR A 287 7.41 10.43 14.34
N LEU A 288 6.79 11.58 14.60
CA LEU A 288 7.42 12.89 14.50
C LEU A 288 7.28 13.62 15.82
N ASP A 289 8.40 13.86 16.48
CA ASP A 289 8.46 14.58 17.74
C ASP A 289 9.13 15.96 17.55
N LEU A 290 8.34 17.02 17.73
CA LEU A 290 8.72 18.42 17.58
C LEU A 290 8.45 19.22 18.86
N HIS A 291 8.30 18.57 20.02
CA HIS A 291 7.97 19.28 21.26
C HIS A 291 9.03 20.31 21.66
N SER A 292 8.64 21.34 22.42
CA SER A 292 9.58 22.36 22.92
C SER A 292 10.43 23.00 21.81
N ASN A 293 9.77 23.51 20.77
CA ASN A 293 10.39 24.28 19.68
C ASN A 293 9.71 25.67 19.59
N GLN A 294 9.98 26.42 18.53
CA GLN A 294 9.44 27.77 18.30
C GLN A 294 8.50 27.81 17.08
N LEU A 295 7.88 26.69 16.72
CA LEU A 295 7.01 26.59 15.56
C LEU A 295 5.79 27.49 15.71
N LYS A 296 5.56 28.37 14.73
CA LYS A 296 4.39 29.27 14.67
C LYS A 296 3.20 28.65 13.96
N GLU A 297 3.48 27.74 13.05
CA GLU A 297 2.50 27.01 12.25
C GLU A 297 2.99 25.59 11.95
N TYR A 298 2.05 24.72 11.59
CA TYR A 298 2.32 23.40 11.01
C TYR A 298 1.94 23.48 9.53
N PRO A 299 2.86 23.23 8.58
CA PRO A 299 2.60 23.44 7.17
C PRO A 299 1.59 22.42 6.64
N VAL A 300 0.80 22.83 5.65
CA VAL A 300 -0.25 22.00 5.05
C VAL A 300 0.36 20.78 4.36
N GLU A 301 1.55 20.91 3.77
CA GLU A 301 2.27 19.83 3.11
C GLU A 301 2.63 18.69 4.07
N ALA A 302 2.93 18.99 5.34
CA ALA A 302 3.20 17.98 6.35
C ALA A 302 1.95 17.16 6.74
N CYS A 303 0.74 17.65 6.43
CA CYS A 303 -0.50 16.89 6.63
C CYS A 303 -0.64 15.69 5.68
N LYS A 304 0.24 15.55 4.67
CA LYS A 304 0.32 14.37 3.78
C LYS A 304 1.01 13.16 4.42
N LEU A 305 1.64 13.35 5.57
CA LEU A 305 2.36 12.29 6.29
C LEU A 305 1.40 11.24 6.86
N HIS A 306 1.84 9.98 6.88
CA HIS A 306 1.11 8.85 7.47
C HIS A 306 1.53 8.61 8.93
N LEU A 307 1.55 9.66 9.74
CA LEU A 307 1.99 9.59 11.14
C LEU A 307 1.02 8.78 12.00
N SER A 308 1.56 8.07 13.00
CA SER A 308 0.85 7.49 14.13
C SER A 308 0.94 8.39 15.37
N VAL A 309 2.10 9.02 15.57
CA VAL A 309 2.38 9.92 16.71
C VAL A 309 2.95 11.24 16.19
N LEU A 310 2.32 12.34 16.60
CA LEU A 310 2.79 13.71 16.35
C LEU A 310 2.80 14.49 17.67
N ASP A 311 3.98 14.92 18.10
CA ASP A 311 4.12 15.80 19.26
C ASP A 311 4.51 17.21 18.82
N LEU A 312 3.60 18.15 19.05
CA LEU A 312 3.76 19.59 18.79
C LEU A 312 3.69 20.40 20.08
N SER A 313 3.77 19.76 21.25
CA SER A 313 3.64 20.44 22.54
C SER A 313 4.73 21.49 22.77
N ASN A 314 4.44 22.49 23.61
CA ASN A 314 5.35 23.58 23.95
C ASN A 314 5.96 24.28 22.73
N ASN A 315 5.12 24.63 21.76
CA ASN A 315 5.49 25.46 20.61
C ASN A 315 4.76 26.82 20.66
N SER A 316 4.87 27.61 19.59
CA SER A 316 4.20 28.91 19.46
C SER A 316 3.01 28.85 18.48
N LEU A 317 2.37 27.69 18.34
CA LEU A 317 1.27 27.49 17.39
C LEU A 317 0.05 28.32 17.79
N THR A 318 -0.41 29.17 16.86
CA THR A 318 -1.63 29.99 17.06
C THR A 318 -2.90 29.30 16.57
N GLY A 319 -2.76 28.35 15.65
CA GLY A 319 -3.81 27.53 15.09
C GLY A 319 -3.23 26.26 14.45
N LEU A 320 -4.11 25.45 13.88
CA LEU A 320 -3.75 24.24 13.14
C LEU A 320 -4.44 24.27 11.76
N PRO A 321 -3.77 23.80 10.69
CA PRO A 321 -4.39 23.67 9.39
C PRO A 321 -5.56 22.68 9.44
N PRO A 322 -6.72 22.97 8.83
CA PRO A 322 -7.85 22.04 8.75
C PRO A 322 -7.49 20.68 8.11
N GLU A 323 -6.52 20.66 7.19
CA GLU A 323 -5.98 19.50 6.48
C GLU A 323 -5.35 18.47 7.42
N LEU A 324 -4.92 18.87 8.61
CA LEU A 324 -4.47 17.95 9.67
C LEU A 324 -5.58 16.93 9.99
N GLY A 325 -6.86 17.32 9.84
CA GLY A 325 -8.02 16.45 9.99
C GLY A 325 -8.08 15.27 9.01
N ASN A 326 -7.30 15.30 7.92
CA ASN A 326 -7.23 14.22 6.93
C ASN A 326 -6.19 13.14 7.28
N MET A 327 -5.37 13.35 8.32
CA MET A 327 -4.38 12.37 8.80
C MET A 327 -5.06 11.19 9.53
N THR A 328 -5.64 10.27 8.77
CA THR A 328 -6.43 9.14 9.30
C THR A 328 -5.63 8.12 10.11
N THR A 329 -4.31 8.07 9.90
CA THR A 329 -3.39 7.18 10.63
C THR A 329 -3.02 7.72 12.01
N LEU A 330 -3.26 9.01 12.29
CA LEU A 330 -2.77 9.68 13.49
C LEU A 330 -3.55 9.26 14.73
N ARG A 331 -2.86 8.55 15.63
CA ARG A 331 -3.44 7.99 16.85
C ARG A 331 -3.24 8.91 18.05
N ARG A 332 -2.11 9.61 18.09
CA ARG A 332 -1.72 10.48 19.20
C ARG A 332 -1.17 11.81 18.68
N LEU A 333 -1.92 12.88 18.96
CA LEU A 333 -1.54 14.27 18.70
C LEU A 333 -1.41 15.01 20.03
N LEU A 334 -0.23 15.55 20.31
CA LEU A 334 0.05 16.32 21.52
C LEU A 334 0.23 17.80 21.17
N LEU A 335 -0.56 18.65 21.80
CA LEU A 335 -0.58 20.10 21.60
C LEU A 335 -0.45 20.99 22.86
N PRO A 336 -0.34 20.47 24.11
CA PRO A 336 -0.33 21.36 25.29
C PRO A 336 0.86 22.33 25.24
N GLY A 337 0.72 23.50 25.86
CA GLY A 337 1.77 24.52 25.87
C GLY A 337 1.87 25.38 24.61
N ASN A 338 0.86 25.34 23.72
CA ASN A 338 0.73 26.25 22.57
C ASN A 338 -0.33 27.34 22.80
N PRO A 339 -0.13 28.56 22.27
CA PRO A 339 -1.13 29.64 22.33
C PRO A 339 -2.25 29.47 21.28
N LEU A 340 -2.94 28.32 21.28
CA LEU A 340 -4.02 27.99 20.34
C LEU A 340 -5.31 28.79 20.65
N ARG A 341 -5.38 30.04 20.19
CA ARG A 341 -6.50 30.96 20.50
C ARG A 341 -7.80 30.57 19.80
N THR A 342 -7.72 29.83 18.70
CA THR A 342 -8.86 29.47 17.84
C THR A 342 -9.55 28.16 18.24
N LEU A 343 -8.94 27.37 19.14
CA LEU A 343 -9.43 26.06 19.55
C LEU A 343 -9.82 26.06 21.03
N ARG A 344 -10.95 25.45 21.37
CA ARG A 344 -11.36 25.29 22.77
C ARG A 344 -10.37 24.35 23.48
N SER A 345 -9.98 24.70 24.70
CA SER A 345 -9.04 23.92 25.51
C SER A 345 -9.44 22.44 25.65
N SER A 346 -10.73 22.14 25.78
CA SER A 346 -11.24 20.76 25.87
C SER A 346 -11.02 19.91 24.61
N LEU A 347 -10.90 20.53 23.43
CA LEU A 347 -10.57 19.83 22.18
C LEU A 347 -9.06 19.58 22.07
N VAL A 348 -8.26 20.55 22.54
CA VAL A 348 -6.79 20.47 22.53
C VAL A 348 -6.28 19.41 23.51
N SER A 349 -6.90 19.29 24.68
CA SER A 349 -6.57 18.27 25.69
C SER A 349 -7.40 16.98 25.54
N GLY A 350 -8.30 16.93 24.55
CA GLY A 350 -9.22 15.81 24.32
C GLY A 350 -8.61 14.67 23.50
N PRO A 351 -9.40 13.62 23.22
CA PRO A 351 -8.94 12.51 22.38
C PRO A 351 -8.67 12.98 20.95
N THR A 352 -7.53 12.58 20.38
CA THR A 352 -7.08 12.98 19.04
C THR A 352 -8.16 12.85 17.94
N PRO A 353 -8.94 11.75 17.85
CA PRO A 353 -9.97 11.62 16.81
C PRO A 353 -11.05 12.71 16.82
N ALA A 354 -11.40 13.24 18.00
CA ALA A 354 -12.41 14.29 18.13
C ALA A 354 -11.89 15.62 17.55
N LEU A 355 -10.62 15.95 17.80
CA LEU A 355 -9.97 17.12 17.25
C LEU A 355 -9.81 16.99 15.73
N LEU A 356 -9.38 15.85 15.23
CA LEU A 356 -9.25 15.60 13.79
C LEU A 356 -10.60 15.71 13.07
N LYS A 357 -11.68 15.18 13.66
CA LYS A 357 -13.04 15.34 13.14
C LYS A 357 -13.47 16.81 13.10
N TYR A 358 -13.15 17.59 14.13
CA TYR A 358 -13.44 19.02 14.17
C TYR A 358 -12.68 19.77 13.06
N LEU A 359 -11.38 19.53 12.91
CA LEU A 359 -10.56 20.16 11.85
C LEU A 359 -11.09 19.79 10.46
N ARG A 360 -11.45 18.52 10.25
CA ARG A 360 -12.06 18.06 9.00
C ARG A 360 -13.39 18.76 8.68
N SER A 361 -14.20 19.08 9.69
CA SER A 361 -15.46 19.84 9.49
C SER A 361 -15.25 21.31 9.13
N ARG A 362 -14.03 21.85 9.34
CA ARG A 362 -13.68 23.23 8.98
C ARG A 362 -13.24 23.36 7.53
N LEU A 363 -12.81 22.25 6.89
CA LEU A 363 -12.62 22.19 5.44
C LEU A 363 -13.95 22.47 4.73
N SER A 364 -15.04 21.83 5.17
CA SER A 364 -16.39 21.97 4.58
C SER A 364 -17.09 23.35 4.69
N GLY A 365 -16.44 24.40 5.22
CA GLY A 365 -17.05 25.70 5.46
C GLY A 365 -16.77 26.80 4.43
N SER A 366 -15.87 26.57 3.48
CA SER A 366 -15.42 27.55 2.45
C SER A 366 -15.62 27.03 1.03
N GLU A 367 -16.57 26.11 0.84
CA GLU A 367 -16.39 24.96 -0.04
C GLU A 367 -17.52 24.79 -1.08
N ASP A 368 -18.28 25.83 -1.42
CA ASP A 368 -19.46 25.64 -2.29
C ASP A 368 -19.18 25.74 -3.82
N ASN A 369 -18.00 26.20 -4.27
CA ASN A 369 -17.68 26.24 -5.72
C ASN A 369 -16.40 25.48 -6.14
N GLU A 370 -15.42 25.23 -5.26
CA GLU A 370 -14.15 24.53 -5.60
C GLU A 370 -14.09 23.04 -5.17
N VAL A 371 -15.05 22.57 -4.38
CA VAL A 371 -15.09 21.16 -3.89
C VAL A 371 -15.61 20.20 -4.92
N MET A 372 -16.46 20.68 -5.81
CA MET A 372 -17.04 19.83 -6.85
C MET A 372 -16.00 19.47 -7.92
N THR A 373 -14.94 20.26 -8.08
CA THR A 373 -13.82 19.99 -9.01
C THR A 373 -12.75 19.11 -8.36
N THR A 374 -12.36 19.39 -7.11
CA THR A 374 -11.36 18.60 -6.38
C THR A 374 -11.84 17.21 -5.98
N ARG A 375 -13.10 17.04 -5.54
CA ARG A 375 -13.69 15.69 -5.31
C ARG A 375 -13.81 14.88 -6.59
N LYS A 376 -13.98 15.52 -7.75
CA LYS A 376 -13.97 14.83 -9.04
C LYS A 376 -12.55 14.36 -9.38
N GLU A 377 -11.56 15.22 -9.23
CA GLU A 377 -10.15 14.88 -9.50
C GLU A 377 -9.62 13.76 -8.58
N ASP A 378 -9.98 13.76 -7.30
CA ASP A 378 -9.58 12.69 -6.36
C ASP A 378 -10.25 11.34 -6.69
N VAL A 379 -11.53 11.35 -7.06
CA VAL A 379 -12.26 10.13 -7.43
C VAL A 379 -11.79 9.60 -8.78
N ILE A 380 -11.48 10.49 -9.73
CA ILE A 380 -10.86 10.13 -11.01
C ILE A 380 -9.49 9.52 -10.78
N THR A 381 -8.65 10.12 -9.93
CA THR A 381 -7.30 9.61 -9.62
C THR A 381 -7.37 8.24 -8.92
N MET A 382 -8.33 8.05 -8.02
CA MET A 382 -8.55 6.75 -7.37
C MET A 382 -9.05 5.69 -8.36
N ALA A 383 -9.98 6.04 -9.24
CA ALA A 383 -10.47 5.14 -10.28
C ALA A 383 -9.37 4.75 -11.28
N THR A 384 -8.50 5.69 -11.69
CA THR A 384 -7.34 5.43 -12.55
C THR A 384 -6.30 4.54 -11.86
N ARG A 385 -6.11 4.65 -10.54
CA ARG A 385 -5.23 3.74 -9.79
C ARG A 385 -5.82 2.33 -9.68
N LEU A 386 -7.13 2.23 -9.44
CA LEU A 386 -7.83 0.95 -9.34
C LEU A 386 -7.91 0.23 -10.70
N SER A 387 -7.99 0.97 -11.80
CA SER A 387 -8.04 0.41 -13.16
C SER A 387 -6.77 -0.33 -13.56
N ILE A 388 -5.59 0.12 -13.10
CA ILE A 388 -4.31 -0.57 -13.36
C ILE A 388 -4.34 -2.00 -12.80
N SER A 389 -4.93 -2.20 -11.62
CA SER A 389 -5.00 -3.52 -10.97
C SER A 389 -6.14 -4.41 -11.47
N SER A 390 -7.29 -3.81 -11.79
CA SER A 390 -8.53 -4.53 -12.09
C SER A 390 -8.81 -4.66 -13.58
N LYS A 391 -8.09 -3.92 -14.44
CA LYS A 391 -8.40 -3.72 -15.86
C LYS A 391 -9.80 -3.14 -16.11
N GLU A 392 -10.46 -2.61 -15.08
CA GLU A 392 -11.75 -1.95 -15.16
C GLU A 392 -11.62 -0.49 -14.70
N LEU A 393 -12.06 0.46 -15.52
CA LEU A 393 -12.14 1.87 -15.19
C LEU A 393 -13.61 2.25 -15.00
N SER A 394 -13.99 2.65 -13.79
CA SER A 394 -15.35 3.09 -13.48
C SER A 394 -15.39 4.52 -12.98
N LEU A 395 -16.05 5.40 -13.73
CA LEU A 395 -16.28 6.81 -13.44
C LEU A 395 -17.78 7.14 -13.46
N GLU A 396 -18.61 6.20 -13.00
CA GLU A 396 -20.07 6.34 -12.95
C GLU A 396 -20.51 7.46 -12.00
N GLY A 397 -21.45 8.31 -12.43
CA GLY A 397 -22.21 9.19 -11.53
C GLY A 397 -21.46 10.42 -11.00
N LEU A 398 -20.33 10.79 -11.62
CA LEU A 398 -19.46 11.88 -11.18
C LEU A 398 -19.87 13.26 -11.73
N GLY A 399 -20.90 13.32 -12.58
CA GLY A 399 -21.35 14.56 -13.22
C GLY A 399 -20.28 15.18 -14.14
N LEU A 400 -19.55 14.33 -14.88
CA LEU A 400 -18.52 14.75 -15.83
C LEU A 400 -19.15 15.33 -17.11
N SER A 401 -18.65 16.46 -17.60
CA SER A 401 -18.98 16.98 -18.93
C SER A 401 -18.01 16.50 -20.01
N ALA A 402 -16.78 16.18 -19.61
CA ALA A 402 -15.72 15.58 -20.42
C ALA A 402 -14.87 14.68 -19.52
N VAL A 403 -14.20 13.67 -20.09
CA VAL A 403 -13.29 12.80 -19.34
C VAL A 403 -11.86 13.31 -19.52
N PRO A 404 -11.09 13.54 -18.45
CA PRO A 404 -9.73 14.05 -18.55
C PRO A 404 -8.79 13.10 -19.32
N SER A 405 -7.81 13.67 -20.02
CA SER A 405 -6.83 12.97 -20.86
C SER A 405 -5.97 11.98 -20.06
N GLU A 406 -5.68 12.33 -18.81
CA GLU A 406 -4.76 11.63 -17.90
C GLU A 406 -5.30 10.25 -17.49
N VAL A 407 -6.61 10.05 -17.61
CA VAL A 407 -7.27 8.77 -17.32
C VAL A 407 -6.91 7.69 -18.34
N TRP A 408 -6.53 8.10 -19.55
CA TRP A 408 -6.28 7.19 -20.69
C TRP A 408 -4.82 6.74 -20.80
N GLU A 409 -3.93 7.18 -19.91
CA GLU A 409 -2.50 6.82 -19.93
C GLU A 409 -2.24 5.34 -19.59
N SER A 410 -3.20 4.65 -18.93
CA SER A 410 -3.10 3.22 -18.62
C SER A 410 -3.58 2.36 -19.81
N GLY A 411 -2.65 1.84 -20.62
CA GLY A 411 -2.94 1.16 -21.89
C GLY A 411 -3.58 -0.23 -21.88
N GLU A 412 -4.06 -0.76 -20.74
CA GLU A 412 -4.60 -2.15 -20.63
C GLU A 412 -6.02 -2.24 -20.02
N VAL A 413 -6.90 -1.27 -20.28
CA VAL A 413 -8.29 -1.33 -19.76
C VAL A 413 -9.18 -2.20 -20.64
N ILE A 414 -9.87 -3.16 -20.03
CA ILE A 414 -10.80 -4.11 -20.67
C ILE A 414 -12.26 -3.64 -20.57
N LYS A 415 -12.60 -2.90 -19.51
CA LYS A 415 -13.95 -2.37 -19.29
C LYS A 415 -13.92 -0.93 -18.81
N VAL A 416 -14.73 -0.08 -19.44
CA VAL A 416 -14.87 1.34 -19.12
C VAL A 416 -16.34 1.65 -18.85
N ASP A 417 -16.63 2.21 -17.67
CA ASP A 417 -17.95 2.69 -17.28
C ASP A 417 -17.93 4.21 -17.05
N LEU A 418 -18.60 4.94 -17.94
CA LEU A 418 -18.78 6.41 -17.87
C LEU A 418 -20.26 6.78 -17.69
N SER A 419 -21.09 5.87 -17.18
CA SER A 419 -22.52 6.08 -17.09
C SER A 419 -22.93 7.16 -16.08
N LYS A 420 -24.15 7.68 -16.22
CA LYS A 420 -24.75 8.69 -15.31
C LYS A 420 -23.91 9.98 -15.19
N ASN A 421 -23.32 10.43 -16.29
CA ASN A 421 -22.59 11.69 -16.38
C ASN A 421 -23.31 12.70 -17.29
N SER A 422 -22.65 13.81 -17.61
CA SER A 422 -23.15 14.88 -18.50
C SER A 422 -22.32 14.98 -19.79
N ILE A 423 -21.74 13.86 -20.25
CA ILE A 423 -20.79 13.82 -21.38
C ILE A 423 -21.54 14.04 -22.70
N GLN A 424 -21.03 14.94 -23.54
CA GLN A 424 -21.60 15.22 -24.87
C GLN A 424 -20.79 14.58 -26.01
N GLU A 425 -19.47 14.58 -25.89
CA GLU A 425 -18.53 14.03 -26.86
C GLU A 425 -17.51 13.15 -26.14
N LEU A 426 -17.04 12.11 -26.82
CA LEU A 426 -16.02 11.20 -26.29
C LEU A 426 -14.61 11.70 -26.65
N PRO A 427 -13.63 11.55 -25.75
CA PRO A 427 -12.25 11.92 -26.02
C PRO A 427 -11.63 11.05 -27.12
N VAL A 428 -10.76 11.63 -27.95
CA VAL A 428 -10.06 10.90 -29.03
C VAL A 428 -9.10 9.86 -28.46
N GLU A 429 -8.59 10.09 -27.26
CA GLU A 429 -7.68 9.23 -26.51
C GLU A 429 -8.29 7.85 -26.23
N LEU A 430 -9.63 7.73 -26.13
CA LEU A 430 -10.32 6.45 -26.00
C LEU A 430 -10.01 5.50 -27.17
N SER A 431 -9.67 6.04 -28.36
CA SER A 431 -9.26 5.24 -29.52
C SER A 431 -7.95 4.48 -29.33
N THR A 432 -7.14 4.84 -28.33
CA THR A 432 -5.87 4.18 -27.99
C THR A 432 -6.07 2.90 -27.16
N CYS A 433 -7.25 2.72 -26.55
CA CYS A 433 -7.58 1.58 -25.69
C CYS A 433 -7.92 0.32 -26.49
N THR A 434 -6.96 -0.21 -27.27
CA THR A 434 -7.16 -1.36 -28.18
C THR A 434 -7.60 -2.67 -27.51
N SER A 435 -7.39 -2.80 -26.19
CA SER A 435 -7.80 -3.96 -25.38
C SER A 435 -9.25 -3.88 -24.87
N LEU A 436 -9.96 -2.78 -25.13
CA LEU A 436 -11.29 -2.53 -24.57
C LEU A 436 -12.33 -3.49 -25.15
N GLN A 437 -13.05 -4.17 -24.26
CA GLN A 437 -14.12 -5.11 -24.59
C GLN A 437 -15.50 -4.57 -24.22
N THR A 438 -15.61 -3.84 -23.11
CA THR A 438 -16.90 -3.30 -22.63
C THR A 438 -16.83 -1.78 -22.46
N LEU A 439 -17.76 -1.06 -23.11
CA LEU A 439 -17.89 0.40 -23.00
C LEU A 439 -19.33 0.77 -22.61
N ILE A 440 -19.49 1.39 -21.44
CA ILE A 440 -20.78 1.79 -20.89
C ILE A 440 -20.88 3.33 -20.87
N LEU A 441 -21.80 3.87 -21.66
CA LEU A 441 -22.05 5.30 -21.86
C LEU A 441 -23.48 5.70 -21.49
N SER A 442 -24.19 4.83 -20.78
CA SER A 442 -25.60 4.98 -20.39
C SER A 442 -25.87 6.29 -19.65
N ARG A 443 -27.00 6.95 -19.93
CA ARG A 443 -27.47 8.16 -19.23
C ARG A 443 -26.45 9.33 -19.29
N ASN A 444 -26.06 9.72 -20.49
CA ASN A 444 -25.22 10.88 -20.76
C ASN A 444 -25.95 11.91 -21.64
N LYS A 445 -25.22 12.83 -22.28
CA LYS A 445 -25.72 13.87 -23.19
C LYS A 445 -25.18 13.71 -24.62
N ILE A 446 -24.82 12.49 -25.02
CA ILE A 446 -24.24 12.19 -26.33
C ILE A 446 -25.31 12.35 -27.43
N GLN A 447 -25.02 13.15 -28.45
CA GLN A 447 -25.97 13.48 -29.51
C GLN A 447 -25.70 12.75 -30.83
N GLU A 448 -24.47 12.29 -31.04
CA GLU A 448 -24.04 11.66 -32.30
C GLU A 448 -23.42 10.28 -32.05
N TRP A 449 -23.51 9.39 -33.04
CA TRP A 449 -22.89 8.07 -32.98
C TRP A 449 -21.35 8.20 -32.96
N PRO A 450 -20.64 7.60 -31.98
CA PRO A 450 -19.20 7.76 -31.83
C PRO A 450 -18.38 6.89 -32.81
N GLY A 451 -18.77 6.87 -34.09
CA GLY A 451 -18.24 5.96 -35.12
C GLY A 451 -16.73 6.00 -35.30
N ALA A 452 -16.13 7.20 -35.26
CA ALA A 452 -14.69 7.38 -35.42
C ALA A 452 -13.87 6.71 -34.31
N ILE A 453 -14.37 6.70 -33.08
CA ILE A 453 -13.67 6.13 -31.92
C ILE A 453 -13.89 4.63 -31.86
N VAL A 454 -15.14 4.18 -32.01
CA VAL A 454 -15.45 2.74 -31.92
C VAL A 454 -14.84 1.93 -33.06
N LYS A 455 -14.61 2.54 -34.24
CA LYS A 455 -13.86 1.92 -35.34
C LYS A 455 -12.43 1.54 -34.97
N SER A 456 -11.82 2.26 -34.03
CA SER A 456 -10.46 2.03 -33.56
C SER A 456 -10.38 1.01 -32.40
N LEU A 457 -11.51 0.41 -32.01
CA LEU A 457 -11.62 -0.54 -30.91
C LEU A 457 -11.93 -1.97 -31.43
N PRO A 458 -10.91 -2.75 -31.83
CA PRO A 458 -11.12 -4.02 -32.52
C PRO A 458 -11.76 -5.11 -31.65
N ASN A 459 -11.57 -5.03 -30.33
CA ASN A 459 -12.01 -6.06 -29.38
C ASN A 459 -13.33 -5.75 -28.68
N LEU A 460 -14.05 -4.69 -29.10
CA LEU A 460 -15.25 -4.24 -28.41
C LEU A 460 -16.41 -5.23 -28.61
N THR A 461 -16.84 -5.88 -27.52
CA THR A 461 -17.93 -6.86 -27.52
C THR A 461 -19.21 -6.31 -26.89
N CYS A 462 -19.15 -5.30 -26.04
CA CYS A 462 -20.31 -4.73 -25.36
C CYS A 462 -20.30 -3.20 -25.44
N LEU A 463 -21.38 -2.63 -25.99
CA LEU A 463 -21.59 -1.18 -26.08
C LEU A 463 -22.97 -0.80 -25.54
N LYS A 464 -23.00 0.02 -24.49
CA LYS A 464 -24.25 0.56 -23.92
C LYS A 464 -24.32 2.06 -24.11
N LEU A 465 -25.32 2.52 -24.85
CA LEU A 465 -25.57 3.91 -25.22
C LEU A 465 -26.98 4.37 -24.81
N ASP A 466 -27.66 3.61 -23.94
CA ASP A 466 -29.03 3.89 -23.55
C ASP A 466 -29.18 5.25 -22.84
N ASN A 467 -30.37 5.83 -22.96
CA ASN A 467 -30.77 7.09 -22.33
C ASN A 467 -29.83 8.26 -22.67
N ASN A 468 -29.44 8.38 -23.94
CA ASN A 468 -28.76 9.54 -24.50
C ASN A 468 -29.70 10.31 -25.45
N PRO A 469 -29.43 11.59 -25.74
CA PRO A 469 -30.17 12.37 -26.74
C PRO A 469 -29.61 12.15 -28.17
N LEU A 470 -29.40 10.90 -28.61
CA LEU A 470 -28.89 10.62 -29.96
C LEU A 470 -29.87 11.13 -31.02
N ARG A 471 -29.38 11.94 -31.97
CA ARG A 471 -30.20 12.54 -33.04
C ARG A 471 -30.55 11.53 -34.12
N GLN A 472 -29.54 10.97 -34.79
CA GLN A 472 -29.68 9.97 -35.83
C GLN A 472 -28.41 9.11 -35.92
N LEU A 473 -28.56 7.79 -35.98
CA LEU A 473 -27.46 6.87 -36.24
C LEU A 473 -27.18 6.85 -37.75
N PRO A 474 -25.90 6.89 -38.16
CA PRO A 474 -25.52 6.78 -39.55
C PRO A 474 -25.83 5.37 -40.09
N SER A 475 -26.24 5.28 -41.36
CA SER A 475 -26.66 4.02 -41.99
C SER A 475 -25.54 2.97 -42.11
N ASP A 476 -24.28 3.41 -42.05
CA ASP A 476 -23.08 2.58 -42.04
C ASP A 476 -22.43 2.47 -40.65
N GLY A 477 -23.05 3.04 -39.61
CA GLY A 477 -22.47 3.19 -38.28
C GLY A 477 -22.01 1.89 -37.63
N PHE A 478 -22.74 0.79 -37.85
CA PHE A 478 -22.41 -0.52 -37.28
C PHE A 478 -21.32 -1.28 -38.03
N GLN A 479 -20.95 -0.87 -39.24
CA GLN A 479 -19.79 -1.44 -39.94
C GLN A 479 -18.48 -1.21 -39.18
N ALA A 480 -18.45 -0.17 -38.34
CA ALA A 480 -17.32 0.14 -37.48
C ALA A 480 -17.13 -0.86 -36.33
N VAL A 481 -18.12 -1.69 -35.99
CA VAL A 481 -18.15 -2.50 -34.76
C VAL A 481 -18.66 -3.94 -34.98
N PRO A 482 -18.07 -4.73 -35.90
CA PRO A 482 -18.57 -6.07 -36.28
C PRO A 482 -18.41 -7.15 -35.19
N THR A 483 -17.65 -6.85 -34.13
CA THR A 483 -17.32 -7.76 -33.03
C THR A 483 -18.31 -7.69 -31.86
N LEU A 484 -19.28 -6.77 -31.91
CA LEU A 484 -20.27 -6.61 -30.84
C LEU A 484 -21.13 -7.86 -30.64
N GLN A 485 -21.24 -8.24 -29.37
CA GLN A 485 -22.15 -9.25 -28.83
C GLN A 485 -23.31 -8.62 -28.08
N ILE A 486 -23.11 -7.47 -27.43
CA ILE A 486 -24.14 -6.77 -26.66
C ILE A 486 -24.25 -5.32 -27.14
N LEU A 487 -25.45 -4.90 -27.51
CA LEU A 487 -25.76 -3.52 -27.91
C LEU A 487 -27.02 -3.02 -27.21
N ASP A 488 -26.89 -1.92 -26.46
CA ASP A 488 -28.03 -1.23 -25.85
C ASP A 488 -28.16 0.20 -26.38
N LEU A 489 -29.26 0.47 -27.08
CA LEU A 489 -29.62 1.79 -27.61
C LEU A 489 -30.88 2.35 -26.96
N SER A 490 -31.38 1.74 -25.89
CA SER A 490 -32.68 2.08 -25.31
C SER A 490 -32.84 3.57 -24.96
N GLY A 491 -34.02 4.16 -25.11
CA GLY A 491 -34.30 5.54 -24.71
C GLY A 491 -33.77 6.62 -25.67
N ASN A 492 -33.13 6.24 -26.79
CA ASN A 492 -32.68 7.15 -27.84
C ASN A 492 -33.77 7.34 -28.92
N ALA A 493 -34.89 7.96 -28.55
CA ALA A 493 -36.08 8.05 -29.40
C ALA A 493 -35.79 8.59 -30.82
N ARG A 494 -36.29 7.89 -31.86
CA ARG A 494 -36.18 8.26 -33.29
C ARG A 494 -34.75 8.36 -33.83
N SER A 495 -33.77 7.81 -33.12
CA SER A 495 -32.37 7.87 -33.57
C SER A 495 -32.02 6.78 -34.59
N LEU A 496 -32.75 5.66 -34.63
CA LEU A 496 -32.54 4.60 -35.62
C LEU A 496 -32.94 5.08 -37.03
N PRO A 497 -32.09 4.89 -38.06
CA PRO A 497 -32.47 5.12 -39.45
C PRO A 497 -33.44 4.04 -39.93
N ASP A 498 -34.15 4.31 -41.03
CA ASP A 498 -35.12 3.38 -41.62
C ASP A 498 -34.49 2.02 -41.99
N ASN A 499 -33.21 2.03 -42.39
CA ASN A 499 -32.41 0.82 -42.56
C ASN A 499 -31.14 0.90 -41.70
N PRO A 500 -31.14 0.31 -40.50
CA PRO A 500 -30.03 0.38 -39.56
C PRO A 500 -28.88 -0.58 -39.89
N ALA A 501 -28.89 -1.34 -40.98
CA ALA A 501 -27.77 -2.21 -41.37
C ALA A 501 -27.26 -3.18 -40.28
N PHE A 502 -28.16 -3.72 -39.44
CA PHE A 502 -27.84 -4.69 -38.39
C PHE A 502 -27.14 -5.95 -38.91
N SER A 503 -27.26 -6.26 -40.21
CA SER A 503 -26.50 -7.32 -40.88
C SER A 503 -24.98 -7.19 -40.74
N SER A 504 -24.49 -6.00 -40.40
CA SER A 504 -23.07 -5.74 -40.11
C SER A 504 -22.61 -6.26 -38.74
N LEU A 505 -23.52 -6.80 -37.91
CA LEU A 505 -23.24 -7.31 -36.55
C LEU A 505 -23.48 -8.83 -36.44
N PRO A 506 -22.67 -9.66 -37.11
CA PRO A 506 -22.94 -11.11 -37.21
C PRO A 506 -22.84 -11.86 -35.87
N HIS A 507 -22.13 -11.28 -34.89
CA HIS A 507 -21.89 -11.89 -33.58
C HIS A 507 -22.85 -11.41 -32.47
N LEU A 508 -23.86 -10.60 -32.82
CA LEU A 508 -24.72 -9.97 -31.82
C LEU A 508 -25.59 -11.02 -31.11
N GLN A 509 -25.52 -11.04 -29.79
CA GLN A 509 -26.24 -11.92 -28.88
C GLN A 509 -27.32 -11.16 -28.10
N GLU A 510 -27.09 -9.92 -27.69
CA GLU A 510 -28.08 -9.15 -26.95
C GLU A 510 -28.31 -7.78 -27.62
N LEU A 511 -29.58 -7.48 -27.90
CA LEU A 511 -30.00 -6.22 -28.50
C LEU A 511 -31.12 -5.59 -27.68
N TYR A 512 -30.87 -4.39 -27.15
CA TYR A 512 -31.83 -3.64 -26.35
C TYR A 512 -32.21 -2.34 -27.08
N LEU A 513 -33.49 -2.21 -27.40
CA LEU A 513 -34.11 -1.11 -28.16
C LEU A 513 -35.35 -0.59 -27.43
N ARG A 514 -35.32 -0.53 -26.09
CA ARG A 514 -36.47 -0.09 -25.30
C ARG A 514 -36.73 1.40 -25.49
N GLN A 515 -37.98 1.86 -25.54
CA GLN A 515 -38.31 3.30 -25.60
C GLN A 515 -37.67 4.04 -26.80
N MET A 516 -37.59 3.38 -27.95
CA MET A 516 -37.01 3.94 -29.18
C MET A 516 -38.03 4.67 -30.07
N GLN A 517 -39.33 4.63 -29.72
CA GLN A 517 -40.44 5.13 -30.55
C GLN A 517 -40.59 4.38 -31.88
N LEU A 518 -40.25 3.09 -31.91
CA LEU A 518 -40.41 2.25 -33.10
C LEU A 518 -41.90 1.97 -33.38
N HIS A 519 -42.30 2.06 -34.64
CA HIS A 519 -43.63 1.69 -35.13
C HIS A 519 -43.69 0.29 -35.74
N GLU A 520 -42.58 -0.18 -36.27
CA GLU A 520 -42.39 -1.52 -36.82
C GLU A 520 -41.04 -2.08 -36.38
N VAL A 521 -40.90 -3.40 -36.42
CA VAL A 521 -39.62 -4.06 -36.11
C VAL A 521 -38.73 -4.02 -37.36
N PRO A 522 -37.48 -3.51 -37.29
CA PRO A 522 -36.57 -3.50 -38.43
C PRO A 522 -36.37 -4.90 -39.01
N SER A 523 -36.53 -5.03 -40.33
CA SER A 523 -36.41 -6.31 -41.03
C SER A 523 -34.99 -6.86 -41.02
N GLU A 524 -33.97 -6.03 -40.84
CA GLU A 524 -32.57 -6.47 -40.75
C GLU A 524 -32.26 -7.23 -39.46
N ILE A 525 -33.11 -7.16 -38.42
CA ILE A 525 -32.96 -8.00 -37.22
C ILE A 525 -33.00 -9.49 -37.61
N LEU A 526 -33.66 -9.83 -38.73
CA LEU A 526 -33.70 -11.18 -39.31
C LEU A 526 -32.30 -11.74 -39.62
N SER A 527 -31.33 -10.89 -39.88
CA SER A 527 -29.97 -11.30 -40.27
C SER A 527 -29.08 -11.70 -39.08
N LEU A 528 -29.49 -11.41 -37.84
CA LEU A 528 -28.66 -11.57 -36.65
C LEU A 528 -28.64 -13.03 -36.15
N GLN A 529 -27.77 -13.86 -36.72
CA GLN A 529 -27.78 -15.31 -36.48
C GLN A 529 -27.49 -15.74 -35.02
N GLN A 530 -26.79 -14.93 -34.23
CA GLN A 530 -26.40 -15.29 -32.86
C GLN A 530 -27.28 -14.66 -31.77
N LEU A 531 -28.35 -13.94 -32.13
CA LEU A 531 -29.15 -13.17 -31.18
C LEU A 531 -29.88 -14.07 -30.17
N GLN A 532 -29.67 -13.83 -28.88
CA GLN A 532 -30.26 -14.53 -27.74
C GLN A 532 -31.20 -13.63 -26.93
N ILE A 533 -31.02 -12.31 -26.92
CA ILE A 533 -31.90 -11.40 -26.17
C ILE A 533 -32.31 -10.25 -27.09
N LEU A 534 -33.61 -9.99 -27.16
CA LEU A 534 -34.17 -8.87 -27.92
C LEU A 534 -35.16 -8.10 -27.06
N ASN A 535 -34.78 -6.92 -26.58
CA ASN A 535 -35.67 -6.08 -25.81
C ASN A 535 -36.26 -4.97 -26.68
N LEU A 536 -37.56 -5.04 -26.95
CA LEU A 536 -38.31 -4.04 -27.72
C LEU A 536 -39.36 -3.32 -26.86
N SER A 537 -39.21 -3.37 -25.53
CA SER A 537 -40.22 -2.86 -24.61
C SER A 537 -40.40 -1.35 -24.74
N GLN A 538 -41.56 -0.84 -24.34
CA GLN A 538 -41.87 0.60 -24.34
C GLN A 538 -41.75 1.31 -25.71
N ASN A 539 -41.94 0.58 -26.81
CA ASN A 539 -42.11 1.15 -28.16
C ASN A 539 -43.60 1.30 -28.53
N SER A 540 -43.86 1.73 -29.77
CA SER A 540 -45.20 1.96 -30.33
C SER A 540 -45.47 1.01 -31.51
N LEU A 541 -45.08 -0.25 -31.36
CA LEU A 541 -45.10 -1.25 -32.44
C LEU A 541 -46.55 -1.60 -32.85
N GLN A 542 -46.81 -1.56 -34.16
CA GLN A 542 -48.11 -1.91 -34.76
C GLN A 542 -48.17 -3.38 -35.20
N SER A 543 -47.05 -3.95 -35.61
CA SER A 543 -46.92 -5.36 -36.00
C SER A 543 -45.55 -5.93 -35.59
N ILE A 544 -45.51 -7.25 -35.36
CA ILE A 544 -44.30 -8.01 -35.04
C ILE A 544 -44.05 -9.15 -36.05
N SER A 545 -44.74 -9.14 -37.19
CA SER A 545 -44.68 -10.23 -38.19
C SER A 545 -43.24 -10.61 -38.56
N VAL A 546 -42.33 -9.64 -38.63
CA VAL A 546 -40.88 -9.82 -38.88
C VAL A 546 -40.20 -10.71 -37.82
N VAL A 547 -40.45 -10.50 -36.53
CA VAL A 547 -39.85 -11.32 -35.44
C VAL A 547 -40.32 -12.77 -35.53
N THR A 548 -41.53 -12.97 -36.02
CA THR A 548 -42.13 -14.29 -36.25
C THR A 548 -41.40 -15.06 -37.35
N TYR A 549 -41.05 -14.40 -38.46
CA TYR A 549 -40.28 -15.02 -39.55
C TYR A 549 -38.86 -15.38 -39.11
N PHE A 550 -38.22 -14.55 -38.27
CA PHE A 550 -36.88 -14.81 -37.73
C PHE A 550 -36.76 -16.13 -36.98
N SER A 551 -37.73 -16.42 -36.11
CA SER A 551 -37.69 -17.63 -35.28
C SER A 551 -38.07 -18.89 -36.06
N ILE A 552 -38.91 -18.76 -37.10
CA ILE A 552 -39.26 -19.89 -38.00
C ILE A 552 -38.05 -20.32 -38.83
N GLU A 553 -37.28 -19.38 -39.39
CA GLU A 553 -36.08 -19.72 -40.19
C GLU A 553 -35.00 -20.41 -39.34
N LYS A 554 -34.80 -20.01 -38.08
CA LYS A 554 -33.74 -20.60 -37.23
C LYS A 554 -34.06 -21.99 -36.67
N GLN A 555 -35.34 -22.32 -36.48
CA GLN A 555 -35.74 -23.68 -36.11
C GLN A 555 -35.46 -24.70 -37.22
N ALA A 556 -35.48 -24.28 -38.49
CA ALA A 556 -35.09 -25.13 -39.62
C ALA A 556 -33.60 -25.51 -39.62
N TYR A 557 -32.75 -24.81 -38.85
CA TYR A 557 -31.30 -25.04 -38.74
C TYR A 557 -30.85 -25.66 -37.40
N GLY A 558 -31.78 -26.02 -36.50
CA GLY A 558 -31.46 -26.79 -35.29
C GLY A 558 -30.70 -26.04 -34.18
N VAL A 559 -30.78 -24.71 -34.14
CA VAL A 559 -30.17 -23.88 -33.10
C VAL A 559 -31.19 -23.61 -32.00
N ASP A 560 -30.90 -24.06 -30.77
CA ASP A 560 -31.74 -23.83 -29.59
C ASP A 560 -31.71 -22.34 -29.21
N PHE A 561 -32.88 -21.71 -29.18
CA PHE A 561 -33.03 -20.26 -29.26
C PHE A 561 -33.72 -19.71 -28.00
N SER A 562 -32.98 -19.59 -26.89
CA SER A 562 -33.50 -19.03 -25.63
C SER A 562 -33.66 -17.52 -25.72
N CYS A 563 -34.66 -17.04 -26.47
CA CYS A 563 -34.90 -15.61 -26.60
C CYS A 563 -35.66 -15.06 -25.40
N ARG A 564 -35.14 -14.01 -24.75
CA ARG A 564 -35.94 -13.15 -23.86
C ARG A 564 -36.45 -11.98 -24.67
N ILE A 565 -37.77 -11.92 -24.88
CA ILE A 565 -38.40 -10.82 -25.60
C ILE A 565 -39.33 -10.05 -24.69
N GLU A 566 -39.09 -8.74 -24.58
CA GLU A 566 -39.92 -7.82 -23.79
C GLU A 566 -40.64 -6.88 -24.76
N PHE A 567 -41.98 -6.84 -24.74
CA PHE A 567 -42.78 -6.00 -25.64
C PHE A 567 -43.60 -4.96 -24.88
N LYS A 568 -43.83 -3.80 -25.54
CA LYS A 568 -45.02 -2.98 -25.29
C LYS A 568 -45.83 -2.83 -26.58
N LEU A 569 -46.98 -3.48 -26.68
CA LEU A 569 -47.90 -3.43 -27.83
C LEU A 569 -48.99 -2.39 -27.58
N CYS A 570 -49.27 -1.55 -28.58
CA CYS A 570 -50.31 -0.54 -28.51
C CYS A 570 -51.73 -1.07 -28.79
N TYR A 571 -51.91 -2.38 -28.98
CA TYR A 571 -53.20 -2.97 -29.35
C TYR A 571 -53.76 -3.94 -28.30
N LYS A 572 -55.09 -3.94 -28.19
CA LYS A 572 -55.91 -4.70 -27.21
C LYS A 572 -55.81 -6.23 -27.34
N THR A 573 -55.19 -6.74 -28.38
CA THR A 573 -55.14 -8.17 -28.73
C THR A 573 -53.72 -8.58 -29.05
N ILE A 574 -53.19 -9.59 -28.35
CA ILE A 574 -51.92 -10.22 -28.68
C ILE A 574 -52.06 -10.91 -30.06
N MET A 575 -51.08 -10.71 -30.95
CA MET A 575 -51.07 -11.33 -32.28
C MET A 575 -50.89 -12.86 -32.15
N LYS A 576 -51.54 -13.63 -33.04
CA LYS A 576 -51.36 -15.10 -33.18
C LYS A 576 -49.94 -15.51 -33.58
N GLU A 577 -49.05 -14.56 -33.78
CA GLU A 577 -47.71 -14.73 -34.32
C GLU A 577 -46.74 -15.38 -33.30
N PHE A 578 -46.90 -15.12 -31.99
CA PHE A 578 -46.05 -15.68 -30.93
C PHE A 578 -46.04 -17.21 -30.83
N ARG A 579 -47.05 -17.90 -31.35
CA ARG A 579 -47.19 -19.37 -31.32
C ARG A 579 -46.07 -20.12 -32.05
N ASN A 580 -45.33 -19.43 -32.93
CA ASN A 580 -44.28 -20.01 -33.75
C ASN A 580 -42.87 -19.90 -33.10
N LEU A 581 -42.77 -19.38 -31.87
CA LEU A 581 -41.51 -19.16 -31.15
C LEU A 581 -41.16 -20.32 -30.19
N THR A 582 -41.09 -21.57 -30.66
CA THR A 582 -41.03 -22.76 -29.76
C THR A 582 -39.70 -22.97 -29.01
N SER A 583 -38.75 -22.05 -29.11
CA SER A 583 -37.49 -22.07 -28.34
C SER A 583 -37.45 -20.97 -27.27
N LEU A 584 -38.47 -20.11 -27.24
CA LEU A 584 -38.56 -18.97 -26.33
C LEU A 584 -38.56 -19.44 -24.87
N THR A 585 -37.63 -18.90 -24.07
CA THR A 585 -37.50 -19.25 -22.64
C THR A 585 -38.17 -18.24 -21.72
N GLU A 586 -38.19 -16.96 -22.10
CA GLU A 586 -38.84 -15.91 -21.33
C GLU A 586 -39.58 -14.92 -22.24
N LEU A 587 -40.84 -14.66 -21.92
CA LEU A 587 -41.69 -13.69 -22.60
C LEU A 587 -42.24 -12.70 -21.58
N ASP A 588 -41.82 -11.45 -21.69
CA ASP A 588 -42.33 -10.36 -20.85
C ASP A 588 -43.32 -9.49 -21.63
N LEU A 589 -44.59 -9.58 -21.25
CA LEU A 589 -45.69 -8.77 -21.76
C LEU A 589 -46.24 -7.85 -20.67
N SER A 590 -45.49 -7.57 -19.62
CA SER A 590 -45.93 -6.72 -18.52
C SER A 590 -46.18 -5.26 -18.92
N ASP A 591 -47.00 -4.56 -18.13
CA ASP A 591 -47.32 -3.13 -18.24
C ASP A 591 -47.78 -2.72 -19.65
N ASN A 592 -48.58 -3.59 -20.25
CA ASN A 592 -49.27 -3.42 -21.51
C ASN A 592 -50.76 -3.10 -21.30
N ASP A 593 -51.49 -2.71 -22.36
CA ASP A 593 -52.96 -2.54 -22.34
C ASP A 593 -53.69 -3.79 -22.84
N ILE A 594 -53.17 -4.98 -22.49
CA ILE A 594 -53.72 -6.26 -22.97
C ILE A 594 -54.96 -6.61 -22.15
N SER A 595 -56.11 -6.66 -22.82
CA SER A 595 -57.39 -6.99 -22.20
C SER A 595 -57.69 -8.49 -22.22
N THR A 596 -57.18 -9.21 -23.22
CA THR A 596 -57.40 -10.65 -23.43
C THR A 596 -56.16 -11.34 -23.98
N LEU A 597 -55.83 -12.52 -23.44
CA LEU A 597 -54.83 -13.44 -23.99
C LEU A 597 -55.55 -14.43 -24.92
N PRO A 598 -55.25 -14.47 -26.23
CA PRO A 598 -55.87 -15.43 -27.14
C PRO A 598 -55.46 -16.86 -26.75
N PRO A 599 -56.40 -17.83 -26.73
CA PRO A 599 -56.07 -19.24 -26.48
C PRO A 599 -54.98 -19.74 -27.45
N GLU A 600 -54.99 -19.26 -28.70
CA GLU A 600 -54.00 -19.61 -29.74
C GLU A 600 -52.57 -19.10 -29.48
N LEU A 601 -52.31 -18.41 -28.36
CA LEU A 601 -50.97 -18.03 -27.94
C LEU A 601 -50.04 -19.24 -27.77
N ASP A 602 -50.59 -20.37 -27.28
CA ASP A 602 -49.84 -21.62 -27.02
C ASP A 602 -50.21 -22.74 -28.03
N ALA A 603 -50.86 -22.40 -29.15
CA ALA A 603 -51.22 -23.38 -30.18
C ALA A 603 -50.87 -22.92 -31.59
N ALA A 604 -50.10 -23.74 -32.32
CA ALA A 604 -49.78 -23.54 -33.72
C ALA A 604 -50.75 -24.31 -34.63
N CYS A 605 -51.16 -23.69 -35.72
CA CYS A 605 -51.98 -24.32 -36.75
C CYS A 605 -51.09 -24.64 -37.94
N VAL A 606 -50.82 -25.92 -38.19
CA VAL A 606 -50.00 -26.39 -39.31
C VAL A 606 -50.90 -27.07 -40.33
N ILE A 607 -50.80 -26.65 -41.60
CA ILE A 607 -51.47 -27.34 -42.70
C ILE A 607 -50.55 -28.48 -43.13
N GLN A 608 -50.87 -29.70 -42.71
CA GLN A 608 -50.27 -30.92 -43.24
C GLN A 608 -51.27 -31.59 -44.16
N ASN A 609 -50.85 -31.88 -45.40
CA ASN A 609 -51.64 -32.65 -46.38
C ASN A 609 -53.09 -32.14 -46.55
N ALA A 610 -53.27 -30.82 -46.70
CA ALA A 610 -54.57 -30.15 -46.86
C ALA A 610 -55.55 -30.29 -45.68
N THR A 611 -55.11 -30.81 -44.54
CA THR A 611 -55.86 -30.82 -43.26
C THR A 611 -55.22 -29.87 -42.25
N MET A 612 -56.07 -29.09 -41.58
CA MET A 612 -55.66 -28.13 -40.55
C MET A 612 -55.44 -28.88 -39.23
N VAL A 613 -54.18 -29.02 -38.79
CA VAL A 613 -53.85 -29.67 -37.52
C VAL A 613 -53.41 -28.62 -36.50
N ILE A 614 -54.09 -28.55 -35.36
CA ILE A 614 -53.74 -27.66 -34.26
C ILE A 614 -52.80 -28.41 -33.31
N HIS A 615 -51.53 -28.02 -33.29
CA HIS A 615 -50.56 -28.46 -32.28
C HIS A 615 -50.68 -27.55 -31.05
N GLN A 616 -51.20 -28.10 -29.96
CA GLN A 616 -51.34 -27.42 -28.66
C GLN A 616 -50.06 -27.60 -27.81
N GLY A 617 -49.72 -26.60 -26.99
CA GLY A 617 -48.57 -26.66 -26.09
C GLY A 617 -47.24 -26.45 -26.81
N MET A 618 -47.19 -25.51 -27.76
CA MET A 618 -45.97 -25.23 -28.54
C MET A 618 -44.95 -24.39 -27.76
N LEU A 619 -45.41 -23.55 -26.84
CA LEU A 619 -44.56 -22.74 -25.96
C LEU A 619 -44.35 -23.42 -24.60
N GLU A 620 -45.28 -24.26 -24.14
CA GLU A 620 -45.21 -25.03 -22.88
C GLU A 620 -43.87 -25.74 -22.60
N PRO A 621 -43.18 -26.37 -23.58
CA PRO A 621 -41.94 -27.10 -23.33
C PRO A 621 -40.72 -26.21 -23.13
N SER A 622 -40.70 -25.03 -23.75
CA SER A 622 -39.53 -24.12 -23.75
C SER A 622 -39.70 -22.93 -22.80
N LEU A 623 -40.93 -22.43 -22.62
CA LEU A 623 -41.22 -21.18 -21.94
C LEU A 623 -41.20 -21.35 -20.41
N GLN A 624 -40.13 -20.87 -19.79
CA GLN A 624 -39.92 -20.93 -18.35
C GLN A 624 -40.64 -19.79 -17.63
N ALA A 625 -40.65 -18.59 -18.21
CA ALA A 625 -41.20 -17.38 -17.60
C ALA A 625 -42.14 -16.62 -18.57
N LEU A 626 -43.39 -16.43 -18.16
CA LEU A 626 -44.37 -15.54 -18.82
C LEU A 626 -44.80 -14.46 -17.83
N ARG A 627 -44.39 -13.22 -18.09
CA ARG A 627 -44.71 -12.08 -17.21
C ARG A 627 -45.86 -11.27 -17.80
N LEU A 628 -46.92 -11.09 -17.00
CA LEU A 628 -48.19 -10.48 -17.44
C LEU A 628 -48.69 -9.36 -16.51
N HIS A 629 -47.93 -9.02 -15.47
CA HIS A 629 -48.35 -8.02 -14.49
C HIS A 629 -48.56 -6.63 -15.13
N GLY A 630 -49.41 -5.80 -14.54
CA GLY A 630 -49.69 -4.44 -15.06
C GLY A 630 -50.65 -4.36 -16.25
N ASN A 631 -51.18 -5.49 -16.73
CA ASN A 631 -52.20 -5.53 -17.78
C ASN A 631 -53.63 -5.57 -17.22
N PRO A 632 -54.62 -4.92 -17.87
CA PRO A 632 -56.03 -5.03 -17.52
C PRO A 632 -56.66 -6.35 -18.04
N LEU A 633 -56.05 -7.49 -17.71
CA LEU A 633 -56.52 -8.82 -18.14
C LEU A 633 -57.89 -9.14 -17.53
N ARG A 634 -58.93 -9.13 -18.37
CA ARG A 634 -60.32 -9.44 -17.94
C ARG A 634 -60.70 -10.91 -18.12
N SER A 635 -59.91 -11.65 -18.90
CA SER A 635 -60.21 -13.02 -19.35
C SER A 635 -59.64 -14.13 -18.48
N ILE A 636 -58.63 -13.85 -17.64
CA ILE A 636 -57.96 -14.84 -16.79
C ILE A 636 -58.16 -14.45 -15.33
N ARG A 637 -58.57 -15.41 -14.48
CA ARG A 637 -58.73 -15.14 -13.03
C ARG A 637 -57.37 -14.88 -12.39
N ARG A 638 -57.32 -13.91 -11.48
CA ARG A 638 -56.09 -13.53 -10.74
C ARG A 638 -55.42 -14.72 -10.04
N THR A 639 -56.20 -15.64 -9.50
CA THR A 639 -55.73 -16.88 -8.87
C THR A 639 -54.96 -17.82 -9.80
N ILE A 640 -55.17 -17.73 -11.11
CA ILE A 640 -54.42 -18.50 -12.12
C ILE A 640 -53.11 -17.79 -12.45
N LEU A 641 -53.16 -16.45 -12.57
CA LEU A 641 -51.97 -15.62 -12.79
C LEU A 641 -50.97 -15.77 -11.63
N ASP A 642 -51.44 -15.83 -10.39
CA ASP A 642 -50.60 -15.97 -9.18
C ASP A 642 -49.91 -17.35 -9.08
N ARG A 643 -50.39 -18.36 -9.81
CA ARG A 643 -49.80 -19.71 -9.86
C ARG A 643 -48.65 -19.82 -10.87
N GLY A 644 -48.34 -18.74 -11.60
CA GLY A 644 -47.19 -18.65 -12.50
C GLY A 644 -47.40 -19.24 -13.89
N THR A 645 -46.32 -19.18 -14.70
CA THR A 645 -46.30 -19.48 -16.15
C THR A 645 -47.06 -20.75 -16.54
N LYS A 646 -46.76 -21.88 -15.88
CA LYS A 646 -47.35 -23.20 -16.23
C LYS A 646 -48.88 -23.23 -16.06
N ALA A 647 -49.39 -22.56 -15.03
CA ALA A 647 -50.83 -22.51 -14.78
C ALA A 647 -51.56 -21.64 -15.81
N VAL A 648 -50.90 -20.57 -16.29
CA VAL A 648 -51.43 -19.71 -17.34
C VAL A 648 -51.44 -20.42 -18.69
N LEU A 649 -50.36 -21.12 -19.05
CA LEU A 649 -50.28 -21.91 -20.30
C LEU A 649 -51.31 -23.05 -20.29
N GLN A 650 -51.43 -23.79 -19.18
CA GLN A 650 -52.46 -24.82 -19.04
C GLN A 650 -53.88 -24.25 -19.16
N TYR A 651 -54.16 -23.08 -18.59
CA TYR A 651 -55.46 -22.40 -18.74
C TYR A 651 -55.76 -22.04 -20.20
N LEU A 652 -54.76 -21.58 -20.95
CA LEU A 652 -54.92 -21.27 -22.37
C LEU A 652 -55.17 -22.54 -23.19
N LYS A 653 -54.45 -23.63 -22.88
CA LYS A 653 -54.63 -24.96 -23.49
C LYS A 653 -56.04 -25.51 -23.28
N ASP A 654 -56.55 -25.44 -22.05
CA ASP A 654 -57.91 -25.89 -21.72
C ASP A 654 -58.98 -25.06 -22.47
N LYS A 655 -58.74 -23.76 -22.65
CA LYS A 655 -59.60 -22.84 -23.40
C LYS A 655 -59.63 -23.09 -24.92
N ILE A 656 -58.59 -23.71 -25.48
CA ILE A 656 -58.55 -24.10 -26.90
C ILE A 656 -59.39 -25.35 -27.13
N ALA A 657 -59.47 -26.28 -26.17
CA ALA A 657 -60.25 -27.51 -26.30
C ALA A 657 -61.77 -27.29 -26.26
N ASP A 658 -62.22 -26.16 -25.70
CA ASP A 658 -63.63 -25.74 -25.60
C ASP A 658 -64.15 -24.98 -26.86
N HIS A 659 -63.29 -24.73 -27.85
CA HIS A 659 -63.59 -24.03 -29.12
C HIS A 659 -63.29 -24.92 -30.33
#